data_AF-A0A7Y2JVC4-F1
#
_entry.id   AF-A0A7Y2JVC4-F1
#
_cell.length_a   1.000
_cell.length_b   1.000
_cell.length_c   1.000
_cell.angle_alpha   90.00
_cell.angle_beta   90.00
_cell.angle_gamma   90.00
#
_symmetry.space_group_name_H-M   'P 1'
#
loop_
_entity.id
_entity.type
_entity.pdbx_description
1 polymer ?
#
loop_
_entity_poly.entity_id
_entity_poly.type
_entity_poly.pdbx_seq_one_letter_code
_entity_poly.pdbx_strand_id
1 'polypeptide(L)'
;MRTFIRLAILAVSVVLASCGGEQQQAQGTGSMQAVRGAAGIDATHEKLVQQLYIGFFGRPADPAGMAYYGQVFRTANAPSTIPELDKAYRTNETVRRLLDSFADSAESRQLYPYCDWIGCDFTWVYAVYRGLLSRDPDIAGAEFWAHALNQKGATRAGVLLSVLAGARGTDAELIERKTRIAIGFTRGIDAAGQSGAYSGHLANAVVRAMLHNVPALADDAAVQGHIDQEVGRLAALASGAVDEVAPGTRKLLLLASAERMADSGSRLVALANAMQEDLSRLRTNGPAWSVTVLQAAGSIRAIREQLRGNDGAILVGQLPIPSSGEAPFLDLYRMPDCPAFQMNDAGVVLNGLALRSIEPRCRNGLVVSILRGTTALAEPAEVANKLDQMIAYHRASSAANAKWTRHFRFYQAAWFGGPGWQWGDLSRLWSGVSLYPADAISYVNKGSSTERRDQFLDCLRQNNEICAASVHGDPRYLQFEGTGKIGEFYSDDATNWYASELAPQFVKAKYVEMVSCSSHNFFHEQSVGTTLLMRGEALLTRGPTAVVLVASTYEEDIIKNEYAMLQTGSTFAEALYGRMEGTPDSIQGDPYITMRQAPVGAQPRLLIDGKHYNGGALTVPVVMPDAVGGASARRVITFSNRGDADLHVRIGSMFALTGVDDLSGQGPAWEYGFNAQYESELTQVFSDGRVLAWPEAIVEPNGGAMPVTLKPGQSVAITYKLSVRTGPDGKPKLPGLYTGQLTVTSDDPGSARIHLEMQGRVR
;
A
#
# COMPACT_ATOMS: atom_id res chain seq x y z
N MET A 1 -72.42 29.49 -30.08
CA MET A 1 -72.27 30.68 -30.93
C MET A 1 -70.90 30.63 -31.61
N ARG A 2 -70.91 30.66 -32.94
CA ARG A 2 -69.81 30.84 -33.92
C ARG A 2 -68.75 29.71 -34.05
N THR A 3 -68.90 28.75 -34.98
CA THR A 3 -68.53 28.72 -36.44
C THR A 3 -67.01 28.62 -36.72
N PHE A 4 -66.53 27.42 -37.11
CA PHE A 4 -65.98 27.00 -38.44
C PHE A 4 -64.61 27.63 -38.81
N ILE A 5 -63.57 26.86 -39.14
CA ILE A 5 -63.24 26.38 -40.51
C ILE A 5 -62.23 25.20 -40.48
N ARG A 6 -62.32 24.34 -41.51
CA ARG A 6 -61.60 23.07 -41.81
C ARG A 6 -60.34 23.25 -42.70
N LEU A 7 -59.59 22.12 -42.82
CA LEU A 7 -58.61 21.62 -43.84
C LEU A 7 -57.14 21.55 -43.35
N ALA A 8 -56.57 20.38 -42.96
CA ALA A 8 -56.12 19.16 -43.68
C ALA A 8 -54.73 19.36 -44.37
N ILE A 9 -53.66 18.58 -44.12
CA ILE A 9 -53.40 17.18 -44.56
C ILE A 9 -52.13 16.56 -43.86
N LEU A 10 -52.24 15.26 -43.52
CA LEU A 10 -51.28 14.15 -43.25
C LEU A 10 -49.78 14.35 -42.87
N ALA A 11 -49.31 13.65 -41.83
CA ALA A 11 -48.58 12.36 -41.94
C ALA A 11 -48.20 11.70 -40.57
N VAL A 12 -48.69 10.46 -40.38
CA VAL A 12 -48.15 9.24 -39.70
C VAL A 12 -46.91 9.41 -38.79
N SER A 13 -46.92 9.05 -37.49
CA SER A 13 -46.76 7.66 -36.99
C SER A 13 -47.09 7.52 -35.50
N VAL A 14 -47.65 6.36 -35.16
CA VAL A 14 -48.29 5.97 -33.90
C VAL A 14 -47.30 5.37 -32.90
N VAL A 15 -47.41 5.82 -31.65
CA VAL A 15 -46.92 5.24 -30.38
C VAL A 15 -47.93 4.18 -29.91
N LEU A 16 -47.49 3.15 -29.14
CA LEU A 16 -48.20 2.48 -28.02
C LEU A 16 -47.26 1.36 -27.52
N ALA A 17 -46.76 1.27 -26.28
CA ALA A 17 -47.40 1.25 -24.96
C ALA A 17 -48.46 0.15 -24.80
N SER A 18 -48.15 -0.89 -24.00
CA SER A 18 -48.90 -1.27 -22.78
C SER A 18 -48.62 -2.72 -22.35
N CYS A 19 -48.39 -2.91 -21.05
CA CYS A 19 -48.40 -4.20 -20.33
C CYS A 19 -49.83 -4.61 -19.92
N GLY A 20 -50.04 -5.91 -19.63
CA GLY A 20 -51.15 -6.47 -18.83
C GLY A 20 -51.47 -7.94 -19.14
N GLY A 21 -51.30 -8.84 -18.14
CA GLY A 21 -51.45 -10.33 -18.20
C GLY A 21 -52.90 -10.86 -18.37
N GLU A 22 -53.22 -12.16 -18.35
CA GLU A 22 -52.61 -13.33 -17.69
C GLU A 22 -53.18 -14.68 -18.27
N GLN A 23 -52.34 -15.74 -18.23
CA GLN A 23 -52.59 -17.22 -18.23
C GLN A 23 -53.51 -17.96 -19.24
N GLN A 24 -52.89 -18.83 -20.07
CA GLN A 24 -53.13 -20.30 -20.07
C GLN A 24 -52.03 -21.08 -20.82
N GLN A 25 -51.64 -22.24 -20.27
CA GLN A 25 -50.56 -23.13 -20.71
C GLN A 25 -50.88 -23.89 -22.01
N ALA A 26 -49.88 -24.07 -22.89
CA ALA A 26 -49.60 -25.33 -23.58
C ALA A 26 -48.20 -25.30 -24.23
N GLN A 27 -47.46 -26.39 -24.06
CA GLN A 27 -46.07 -26.63 -24.47
C GLN A 27 -45.91 -26.70 -26.00
N GLY A 28 -44.75 -26.28 -26.51
CA GLY A 28 -44.36 -26.49 -27.92
C GLY A 28 -43.06 -25.78 -28.29
N THR A 29 -41.97 -26.53 -28.27
CA THR A 29 -40.59 -26.21 -28.63
C THR A 29 -40.40 -25.36 -29.91
N GLY A 30 -39.60 -24.30 -29.81
CA GLY A 30 -39.12 -23.52 -30.97
C GLY A 30 -38.09 -22.48 -30.55
N SER A 31 -36.85 -22.92 -30.29
CA SER A 31 -35.71 -22.04 -30.03
C SER A 31 -35.45 -21.13 -31.24
N MET A 32 -35.62 -19.81 -31.10
CA MET A 32 -34.96 -18.86 -31.99
C MET A 32 -33.47 -18.85 -31.64
N GLN A 33 -32.69 -19.52 -32.49
CA GLN A 33 -31.23 -19.49 -32.46
C GLN A 33 -30.75 -18.05 -32.56
N ALA A 34 -30.12 -17.57 -31.49
CA ALA A 34 -29.23 -16.43 -31.53
C ALA A 34 -28.13 -16.72 -32.56
N VAL A 35 -27.91 -15.79 -33.49
CA VAL A 35 -26.75 -15.78 -34.38
C VAL A 35 -25.49 -15.61 -33.53
N ARG A 36 -24.93 -16.73 -33.06
CA ARG A 36 -23.55 -16.84 -32.60
C ARG A 36 -22.68 -17.15 -33.81
N GLY A 37 -22.23 -16.11 -34.50
CA GLY A 37 -21.02 -16.19 -35.33
C GLY A 37 -19.83 -15.81 -34.46
N ALA A 38 -18.95 -16.75 -34.15
CA ALA A 38 -17.67 -16.46 -33.52
C ALA A 38 -16.83 -15.60 -34.49
N ALA A 39 -16.68 -14.30 -34.20
CA ALA A 39 -15.70 -13.47 -34.88
C ALA A 39 -14.31 -13.89 -34.38
N GLY A 40 -13.62 -14.71 -35.17
CA GLY A 40 -12.27 -15.17 -34.83
C GLY A 40 -11.26 -14.01 -34.75
N ILE A 41 -10.25 -14.18 -33.89
CA ILE A 41 -9.10 -13.26 -33.78
C ILE A 41 -8.46 -13.10 -35.16
N ASP A 42 -8.21 -11.85 -35.57
CA ASP A 42 -7.48 -11.58 -36.81
C ASP A 42 -5.99 -11.86 -36.62
N ALA A 43 -5.55 -13.08 -36.98
CA ALA A 43 -4.14 -13.48 -36.84
C ALA A 43 -3.17 -12.50 -37.54
N THR A 44 -3.62 -11.79 -38.57
CA THR A 44 -2.84 -10.79 -39.29
C THR A 44 -2.52 -9.56 -38.43
N HIS A 45 -3.47 -9.09 -37.62
CA HIS A 45 -3.34 -7.86 -36.82
C HIS A 45 -3.23 -8.12 -35.32
N GLU A 46 -3.27 -9.37 -34.85
CA GLU A 46 -3.24 -9.73 -33.42
C GLU A 46 -2.04 -9.09 -32.70
N LYS A 47 -0.83 -9.27 -33.26
CA LYS A 47 0.39 -8.67 -32.70
C LYS A 47 0.28 -7.15 -32.62
N LEU A 48 -0.22 -6.52 -33.68
CA LEU A 48 -0.37 -5.07 -33.76
C LEU A 48 -1.36 -4.56 -32.70
N VAL A 49 -2.54 -5.18 -32.60
CA VAL A 49 -3.57 -4.79 -31.63
C VAL A 49 -3.04 -4.91 -30.21
N GLN A 50 -2.29 -5.98 -29.89
CA GLN A 50 -1.66 -6.09 -28.57
C GLN A 50 -0.67 -4.94 -28.32
N GLN A 51 0.22 -4.64 -29.26
CA GLN A 51 1.19 -3.55 -29.10
C GLN A 51 0.51 -2.20 -28.86
N LEU A 52 -0.63 -1.94 -29.52
CA LEU A 52 -1.44 -0.74 -29.30
C LEU A 52 -2.11 -0.75 -27.92
N TYR A 53 -2.68 -1.87 -27.48
CA TYR A 53 -3.28 -2.01 -26.14
C TYR A 53 -2.24 -1.81 -25.02
N ILE A 54 -1.04 -2.38 -25.19
CA ILE A 54 0.07 -2.20 -24.25
C ILE A 54 0.47 -0.73 -24.21
N GLY A 55 0.60 -0.07 -25.37
CA GLY A 55 0.97 1.34 -25.43
C GLY A 55 -0.07 2.28 -24.82
N PHE A 56 -1.33 2.16 -25.22
CA PHE A 56 -2.39 3.11 -24.83
C PHE A 56 -3.01 2.80 -23.47
N PHE A 57 -3.01 1.54 -23.06
CA PHE A 57 -3.74 1.11 -21.87
C PHE A 57 -2.87 0.34 -20.88
N GLY A 58 -1.62 0.01 -21.21
CA GLY A 58 -0.71 -0.75 -20.34
C GLY A 58 -1.15 -2.18 -20.06
N ARG A 59 -2.15 -2.71 -20.78
CA ARG A 59 -2.76 -4.03 -20.53
C ARG A 59 -2.85 -4.85 -21.82
N PRO A 60 -3.01 -6.18 -21.74
CA PRO A 60 -3.40 -6.98 -22.89
C PRO A 60 -4.75 -6.52 -23.45
N ALA A 61 -5.05 -6.89 -24.69
CA ALA A 61 -6.42 -6.77 -25.19
C ALA A 61 -7.33 -7.80 -24.53
N ASP A 62 -8.53 -7.39 -24.17
CA ASP A 62 -9.60 -8.35 -23.86
C ASP A 62 -10.05 -9.08 -25.15
N PRO A 63 -10.58 -10.31 -25.07
CA PRO A 63 -10.95 -11.08 -26.26
C PRO A 63 -11.93 -10.34 -27.20
N ALA A 64 -12.87 -9.59 -26.64
CA ALA A 64 -13.84 -8.80 -27.41
C ALA A 64 -13.15 -7.63 -28.14
N GLY A 65 -12.31 -6.88 -27.44
CA GLY A 65 -11.49 -5.81 -28.01
C GLY A 65 -10.53 -6.30 -29.09
N MET A 66 -9.89 -7.45 -28.87
CA MET A 66 -9.01 -8.09 -29.85
C MET A 66 -9.77 -8.43 -31.15
N ALA A 67 -10.95 -9.05 -31.04
CA ALA A 67 -11.78 -9.36 -32.20
C ALA A 67 -12.27 -8.09 -32.91
N TYR A 68 -12.74 -7.09 -32.16
CA TYR A 68 -13.24 -5.83 -32.70
C TYR A 68 -12.15 -5.06 -33.47
N TYR A 69 -11.02 -4.77 -32.83
CA TYR A 69 -9.99 -3.96 -33.46
C TYR A 69 -9.30 -4.71 -34.59
N GLY A 70 -9.13 -6.05 -34.49
CA GLY A 70 -8.67 -6.86 -35.61
C GLY A 70 -9.56 -6.69 -36.86
N GLN A 71 -10.88 -6.77 -36.68
CA GLN A 71 -11.82 -6.53 -37.78
C GLN A 71 -11.74 -5.11 -38.34
N VAL A 72 -11.61 -4.10 -37.46
CA VAL A 72 -11.54 -2.70 -37.86
C VAL A 72 -10.27 -2.40 -38.66
N PHE A 73 -9.10 -2.88 -38.22
CA PHE A 73 -7.84 -2.73 -38.96
C PHE A 73 -7.89 -3.43 -40.33
N ARG A 74 -8.44 -4.65 -40.38
CA ARG A 74 -8.63 -5.37 -41.64
C ARG A 74 -9.55 -4.62 -42.62
N THR A 75 -10.67 -4.12 -42.12
CA THR A 75 -11.64 -3.36 -42.93
C THR A 75 -11.04 -2.04 -43.43
N ALA A 76 -10.18 -1.41 -42.64
CA ALA A 76 -9.44 -0.21 -43.02
C ALA A 76 -8.26 -0.48 -43.97
N ASN A 77 -7.98 -1.75 -44.31
CA ASN A 77 -6.77 -2.18 -45.03
C ASN A 77 -5.50 -1.55 -44.44
N ALA A 78 -5.43 -1.51 -43.10
CA ALA A 78 -4.30 -0.93 -42.39
C ALA A 78 -3.10 -1.87 -42.45
N PRO A 79 -1.86 -1.35 -42.35
CA PRO A 79 -0.69 -2.19 -42.19
C PRO A 79 -0.73 -2.99 -40.89
N SER A 80 -0.10 -4.16 -40.89
CA SER A 80 -0.07 -5.09 -39.74
C SER A 80 1.17 -4.93 -38.85
N THR A 81 2.09 -4.03 -39.17
CA THR A 81 3.32 -3.79 -38.40
C THR A 81 3.41 -2.34 -37.92
N ILE A 82 3.99 -2.12 -36.74
CA ILE A 82 4.15 -0.78 -36.17
C ILE A 82 4.90 0.19 -37.11
N PRO A 83 6.04 -0.18 -37.75
CA PRO A 83 6.75 0.76 -38.63
C PRO A 83 5.93 1.18 -39.86
N GLU A 84 5.20 0.25 -40.47
CA GLU A 84 4.34 0.56 -41.61
C GLU A 84 3.11 1.35 -41.17
N LEU A 85 2.58 1.08 -39.97
CA LEU A 85 1.46 1.80 -39.39
C LEU A 85 1.84 3.24 -39.03
N ASP A 86 3.05 3.50 -38.51
CA ASP A 86 3.58 4.86 -38.29
C ASP A 86 3.67 5.65 -39.61
N LYS A 87 4.11 5.00 -40.69
CA LYS A 87 4.11 5.62 -42.03
C LYS A 87 2.69 5.89 -42.54
N ALA A 88 1.77 4.93 -42.36
CA ALA A 88 0.38 5.08 -42.76
C ALA A 88 -0.35 6.15 -41.94
N TYR A 89 -0.02 6.30 -40.66
CA TYR A 89 -0.60 7.32 -39.78
C TYR A 89 -0.42 8.75 -40.32
N ARG A 90 0.72 9.01 -40.98
CA ARG A 90 1.01 10.33 -41.58
C ARG A 90 0.33 10.58 -42.93
N THR A 91 -0.17 9.54 -43.59
CA THR A 91 -0.60 9.60 -45.00
C THR A 91 -2.02 9.08 -45.25
N ASN A 92 -2.61 8.34 -44.31
CA ASN A 92 -3.93 7.73 -44.41
C ASN A 92 -4.83 8.23 -43.27
N GLU A 93 -5.81 9.05 -43.61
CA GLU A 93 -6.73 9.67 -42.65
C GLU A 93 -7.58 8.66 -41.88
N THR A 94 -7.95 7.54 -42.48
CA THR A 94 -8.74 6.49 -41.82
C THR A 94 -7.92 5.80 -40.74
N VAL A 95 -6.66 5.45 -41.05
CA VAL A 95 -5.73 4.89 -40.06
C VAL A 95 -5.43 5.91 -38.95
N ARG A 96 -5.25 7.18 -39.32
CA ARG A 96 -5.03 8.27 -38.36
C ARG A 96 -6.18 8.40 -37.36
N ARG A 97 -7.42 8.54 -37.86
CA ARG A 97 -8.63 8.63 -37.01
C ARG A 97 -8.83 7.41 -36.13
N LEU A 98 -8.54 6.22 -36.66
CA LEU A 98 -8.61 4.98 -35.88
C LEU A 98 -7.62 5.00 -34.71
N LEU A 99 -6.37 5.41 -34.92
CA LEU A 99 -5.36 5.44 -33.87
C LEU A 99 -5.57 6.59 -32.88
N ASP A 100 -6.03 7.75 -33.35
CA ASP A 100 -6.46 8.84 -32.48
C ASP A 100 -7.63 8.40 -31.57
N SER A 101 -8.52 7.52 -32.03
CA SER A 101 -9.63 7.01 -31.21
C SER A 101 -9.19 6.19 -29.99
N PHE A 102 -8.02 5.54 -30.04
CA PHE A 102 -7.45 4.88 -28.86
C PHE A 102 -7.05 5.92 -27.80
N ALA A 103 -6.33 6.96 -28.22
CA ALA A 103 -5.90 8.06 -27.35
C ALA A 103 -7.10 8.82 -26.75
N ASP A 104 -8.17 8.95 -27.52
CA ASP A 104 -9.40 9.65 -27.14
C ASP A 104 -10.42 8.79 -26.40
N SER A 105 -10.17 7.49 -26.28
CA SER A 105 -11.06 6.58 -25.58
C SER A 105 -11.24 6.98 -24.11
N ALA A 106 -12.41 6.63 -23.54
CA ALA A 106 -12.69 6.91 -22.14
C ALA A 106 -11.66 6.29 -21.18
N GLU A 107 -11.11 5.11 -21.54
CA GLU A 107 -10.06 4.45 -20.78
C GLU A 107 -8.73 5.22 -20.86
N SER A 108 -8.28 5.60 -22.06
CA SER A 108 -7.04 6.37 -22.24
C SER A 108 -7.13 7.72 -21.51
N ARG A 109 -8.24 8.45 -21.64
CA ARG A 109 -8.46 9.72 -20.94
C ARG A 109 -8.51 9.59 -19.42
N GLN A 110 -8.94 8.43 -18.91
CA GLN A 110 -8.94 8.13 -17.48
C GLN A 110 -7.54 7.81 -16.96
N LEU A 111 -6.73 7.09 -17.75
CA LEU A 111 -5.35 6.78 -17.38
C LEU A 111 -4.45 8.01 -17.50
N TYR A 112 -4.73 8.84 -18.50
CA TYR A 112 -3.90 9.96 -18.91
C TYR A 112 -4.78 11.19 -19.17
N PRO A 113 -5.16 11.93 -18.12
CA PRO A 113 -5.94 13.14 -18.27
C PRO A 113 -5.31 14.11 -19.28
N TYR A 114 -6.16 14.79 -20.05
CA TYR A 114 -5.73 15.98 -20.80
C TYR A 114 -5.76 17.16 -19.83
N CYS A 115 -4.66 17.90 -19.80
CA CYS A 115 -4.54 19.10 -18.98
C CYS A 115 -3.89 20.22 -19.81
N ASP A 116 -4.37 21.45 -19.59
CA ASP A 116 -3.95 22.63 -20.35
C ASP A 116 -2.74 23.37 -19.73
N TRP A 117 -2.08 22.80 -18.72
CA TRP A 117 -0.93 23.42 -18.04
C TRP A 117 0.44 22.86 -18.52
N ILE A 118 1.47 23.71 -18.46
CA ILE A 118 2.86 23.39 -18.86
C ILE A 118 3.43 22.28 -17.97
N GLY A 119 3.56 21.06 -18.52
CA GLY A 119 4.08 19.88 -17.80
C GLY A 119 3.18 18.63 -17.88
N CYS A 120 1.93 18.80 -18.30
CA CYS A 120 0.98 17.71 -18.50
C CYS A 120 1.49 16.66 -19.50
N ASP A 121 1.99 17.11 -20.65
CA ASP A 121 2.53 16.22 -21.70
C ASP A 121 3.80 15.50 -21.26
N PHE A 122 4.62 16.10 -20.39
CA PHE A 122 5.74 15.40 -19.77
C PHE A 122 5.25 14.19 -18.97
N THR A 123 4.23 14.38 -18.13
CA THR A 123 3.68 13.30 -17.30
C THR A 123 3.18 12.14 -18.16
N TRP A 124 2.51 12.44 -19.27
CA TRP A 124 2.07 11.43 -20.22
C TRP A 124 3.24 10.72 -20.92
N VAL A 125 4.24 11.45 -21.42
CA VAL A 125 5.43 10.86 -22.06
C VAL A 125 6.19 9.92 -21.11
N TYR A 126 6.37 10.33 -19.85
CA TYR A 126 6.97 9.47 -18.82
C TYR A 126 6.15 8.20 -18.59
N ALA A 127 4.82 8.30 -18.55
CA ALA A 127 3.96 7.14 -18.38
C ALA A 127 4.03 6.17 -19.56
N VAL A 128 4.12 6.68 -20.79
CA VAL A 128 4.33 5.86 -22.01
C VAL A 128 5.65 5.11 -21.93
N TYR A 129 6.75 5.79 -21.59
CA TYR A 129 8.07 5.16 -21.47
C TYR A 129 8.13 4.13 -20.34
N ARG A 130 7.55 4.41 -19.17
CA ARG A 130 7.46 3.43 -18.07
C ARG A 130 6.61 2.23 -18.44
N GLY A 131 5.45 2.46 -19.06
CA GLY A 131 4.52 1.41 -19.46
C GLY A 131 5.08 0.51 -20.56
N LEU A 132 5.68 1.09 -21.60
CA LEU A 132 6.23 0.34 -22.73
C LEU A 132 7.62 -0.21 -22.45
N LEU A 133 8.53 0.65 -22.00
CA LEU A 133 9.98 0.40 -21.97
C LEU A 133 10.51 0.10 -20.56
N SER A 134 9.66 0.16 -19.53
CA SER A 134 10.03 -0.07 -18.13
C SER A 134 11.21 0.79 -17.65
N ARG A 135 11.39 1.97 -18.25
CA ARG A 135 12.39 2.97 -17.91
C ARG A 135 11.84 4.36 -18.14
N ASP A 136 12.47 5.36 -17.55
CA ASP A 136 12.17 6.75 -17.85
C ASP A 136 12.75 7.14 -19.23
N PRO A 137 12.13 8.12 -19.93
CA PRO A 137 12.77 8.77 -21.05
C PRO A 137 14.03 9.51 -20.56
N ASP A 138 15.04 9.64 -21.43
CA ASP A 138 16.07 10.64 -21.18
C ASP A 138 15.46 12.05 -21.24
N ILE A 139 16.08 13.00 -20.53
CA ILE A 139 15.53 14.35 -20.38
C ILE A 139 15.29 15.01 -21.76
N ALA A 140 16.25 14.90 -22.68
CA ALA A 140 16.13 15.48 -24.01
C ALA A 140 15.00 14.84 -24.83
N GLY A 141 14.82 13.52 -24.73
CA GLY A 141 13.70 12.80 -25.34
C GLY A 141 12.34 13.21 -24.75
N ALA A 142 12.26 13.38 -23.43
CA ALA A 142 11.04 13.85 -22.77
C ALA A 142 10.67 15.27 -23.23
N GLU A 143 11.64 16.18 -23.28
CA GLU A 143 11.47 17.55 -23.75
C GLU A 143 11.05 17.59 -25.22
N PHE A 144 11.69 16.79 -26.08
CA PHE A 144 11.35 16.69 -27.49
C PHE A 144 9.88 16.31 -27.69
N TRP A 145 9.42 15.24 -27.03
CA TRP A 145 8.04 14.77 -27.19
C TRP A 145 7.02 15.71 -26.57
N ALA A 146 7.29 16.24 -25.37
CA ALA A 146 6.40 17.20 -24.74
C ALA A 146 6.28 18.47 -25.58
N HIS A 147 7.37 18.95 -26.20
CA HIS A 147 7.32 20.10 -27.09
C HIS A 147 6.51 19.81 -28.37
N ALA A 148 6.68 18.63 -28.96
CA ALA A 148 5.93 18.22 -30.15
C ALA A 148 4.40 18.17 -29.90
N LEU A 149 3.99 17.76 -28.70
CA LEU A 149 2.58 17.76 -28.26
C LEU A 149 2.07 19.18 -27.99
N ASN A 150 2.83 20.00 -27.26
CA ASN A 150 2.45 21.37 -26.89
C ASN A 150 2.30 22.31 -28.09
N GLN A 151 3.12 22.14 -29.14
CA GLN A 151 2.98 22.89 -30.38
C GLN A 151 1.78 22.46 -31.23
N LYS A 152 0.97 21.50 -30.75
CA LYS A 152 -0.15 20.86 -31.45
C LYS A 152 0.24 20.24 -32.80
N GLY A 153 1.54 20.00 -33.01
CA GLY A 153 2.09 19.41 -34.22
C GLY A 153 2.09 17.88 -34.21
N ALA A 154 2.13 17.27 -33.02
CA ALA A 154 1.98 15.83 -32.81
C ALA A 154 0.74 15.52 -31.98
N THR A 155 0.11 14.36 -32.24
CA THR A 155 -0.93 13.81 -31.34
C THR A 155 -0.32 12.77 -30.42
N ARG A 156 -0.98 12.47 -29.30
CA ARG A 156 -0.58 11.37 -28.40
C ARG A 156 -0.48 10.03 -29.14
N ALA A 157 -1.36 9.76 -30.10
CA ALA A 157 -1.26 8.57 -30.93
C ALA A 157 0.02 8.57 -31.79
N GLY A 158 0.34 9.69 -32.43
CA GLY A 158 1.56 9.84 -33.23
C GLY A 158 2.85 9.68 -32.40
N VAL A 159 2.89 10.24 -31.19
CA VAL A 159 4.04 10.11 -30.29
C VAL A 159 4.23 8.65 -29.86
N LEU A 160 3.17 7.99 -29.41
CA LEU A 160 3.22 6.60 -28.98
C LEU A 160 3.68 5.67 -30.11
N LEU A 161 3.16 5.86 -31.33
CA LEU A 161 3.60 5.09 -32.51
C LEU A 161 5.09 5.34 -32.81
N SER A 162 5.54 6.58 -32.68
CA SER A 162 6.95 6.92 -32.91
C SER A 162 7.86 6.28 -31.87
N VAL A 163 7.45 6.21 -30.60
CA VAL A 163 8.18 5.52 -29.52
C VAL A 163 8.22 4.01 -29.78
N LEU A 164 7.10 3.39 -30.15
CA LEU A 164 7.05 1.97 -30.50
C LEU A 164 7.90 1.64 -31.73
N ALA A 165 7.83 2.45 -32.78
CA ALA A 165 8.61 2.26 -34.02
C ALA A 165 10.10 2.54 -33.82
N GLY A 166 10.45 3.43 -32.89
CA GLY A 166 11.81 3.83 -32.56
C GLY A 166 12.53 2.91 -31.58
N ALA A 167 11.84 1.97 -30.94
CA ALA A 167 12.42 1.05 -29.96
C ALA A 167 13.49 0.15 -30.58
N ARG A 168 14.64 0.01 -29.90
CA ARG A 168 15.80 -0.77 -30.37
C ARG A 168 16.47 -1.50 -29.20
N GLY A 169 17.25 -2.53 -29.49
CA GLY A 169 17.97 -3.30 -28.46
C GLY A 169 17.04 -3.84 -27.38
N THR A 170 17.39 -3.61 -26.11
CA THR A 170 16.64 -4.08 -24.94
C THR A 170 15.19 -3.57 -24.89
N ASP A 171 14.93 -2.38 -25.44
CA ASP A 171 13.57 -1.82 -25.51
C ASP A 171 12.68 -2.64 -26.46
N ALA A 172 13.22 -3.01 -27.63
CA ALA A 172 12.50 -3.83 -28.61
C ALA A 172 12.26 -5.25 -28.07
N GLU A 173 13.25 -5.84 -27.41
CA GLU A 173 13.14 -7.15 -26.76
C GLU A 173 12.07 -7.15 -25.66
N LEU A 174 11.99 -6.08 -24.86
CA LEU A 174 10.99 -5.93 -23.81
C LEU A 174 9.57 -5.78 -24.38
N ILE A 175 9.41 -4.97 -25.44
CA ILE A 175 8.11 -4.82 -26.12
C ILE A 175 7.65 -6.17 -26.69
N GLU A 176 8.54 -6.91 -27.35
CA GLU A 176 8.21 -8.25 -27.88
C GLU A 176 7.84 -9.23 -26.76
N ARG A 177 8.52 -9.17 -25.61
CA ARG A 177 8.19 -9.98 -24.44
C ARG A 177 6.81 -9.64 -23.89
N LYS A 178 6.51 -8.35 -23.67
CA LYS A 178 5.18 -7.89 -23.25
C LYS A 178 4.10 -8.30 -24.24
N THR A 179 4.41 -8.20 -25.53
CA THR A 179 3.50 -8.61 -26.62
C THR A 179 3.20 -10.11 -26.57
N ARG A 180 4.22 -10.96 -26.37
CA ARG A 180 4.03 -12.41 -26.23
C ARG A 180 3.18 -12.75 -25.01
N ILE A 181 3.45 -12.12 -23.86
CA ILE A 181 2.65 -12.30 -22.63
C ILE A 181 1.21 -11.87 -22.88
N ALA A 182 0.99 -10.73 -23.52
CA ALA A 182 -0.34 -10.23 -23.83
C ALA A 182 -1.11 -11.16 -24.77
N ILE A 183 -0.48 -11.66 -25.85
CA ILE A 183 -1.08 -12.67 -26.74
C ILE A 183 -1.44 -13.94 -25.95
N GLY A 184 -0.49 -14.47 -25.18
CA GLY A 184 -0.70 -15.68 -24.39
C GLY A 184 -1.83 -15.52 -23.38
N PHE A 185 -1.90 -14.36 -22.73
CA PHE A 185 -2.96 -14.03 -21.78
C PHE A 185 -4.35 -13.93 -22.45
N THR A 186 -4.48 -13.15 -23.53
CA THR A 186 -5.76 -13.00 -24.24
C THR A 186 -6.28 -14.33 -24.77
N ARG A 187 -5.38 -15.20 -25.28
CA ARG A 187 -5.76 -16.56 -25.71
C ARG A 187 -6.07 -17.47 -24.52
N GLY A 188 -5.28 -17.40 -23.45
CA GLY A 188 -5.44 -18.22 -22.26
C GLY A 188 -6.77 -17.96 -21.56
N ILE A 189 -7.16 -16.69 -21.41
CA ILE A 189 -8.43 -16.35 -20.77
C ILE A 189 -9.64 -16.76 -21.63
N ASP A 190 -9.52 -16.66 -22.96
CA ASP A 190 -10.55 -17.10 -23.89
C ASP A 190 -10.70 -18.62 -23.91
N ALA A 191 -9.57 -19.35 -23.98
CA ALA A 191 -9.53 -20.80 -23.90
C ALA A 191 -10.08 -21.34 -22.57
N ALA A 192 -9.88 -20.62 -21.47
CA ALA A 192 -10.46 -20.95 -20.17
C ALA A 192 -11.97 -20.67 -20.07
N GLY A 193 -12.58 -20.05 -21.09
CA GLY A 193 -13.97 -19.60 -21.06
C GLY A 193 -14.22 -18.47 -20.07
N GLN A 194 -13.16 -17.74 -19.67
CA GLN A 194 -13.19 -16.70 -18.64
C GLN A 194 -13.18 -15.28 -19.23
N SER A 195 -13.48 -15.11 -20.52
CA SER A 195 -13.50 -13.79 -21.17
C SER A 195 -14.41 -12.78 -20.46
N GLY A 196 -15.50 -13.24 -19.84
CA GLY A 196 -16.39 -12.40 -19.02
C GLY A 196 -15.78 -11.91 -17.71
N ALA A 197 -14.77 -12.62 -17.17
CA ALA A 197 -14.03 -12.21 -15.97
C ALA A 197 -13.08 -11.04 -16.24
N TYR A 198 -12.70 -10.85 -17.50
CA TYR A 198 -11.90 -9.71 -17.94
C TYR A 198 -12.78 -8.56 -18.41
N SER A 199 -13.54 -8.01 -17.47
CA SER A 199 -14.43 -6.88 -17.71
C SER A 199 -14.37 -5.88 -16.56
N GLY A 200 -14.41 -4.60 -16.90
CA GLY A 200 -14.40 -3.49 -15.94
C GLY A 200 -13.01 -3.08 -15.45
N HIS A 201 -12.96 -1.93 -14.76
CA HIS A 201 -11.72 -1.26 -14.37
C HIS A 201 -10.82 -2.12 -13.46
N LEU A 202 -11.41 -2.94 -12.58
CA LEU A 202 -10.66 -3.83 -11.69
C LEU A 202 -9.83 -4.84 -12.47
N ALA A 203 -10.48 -5.57 -13.37
CA ALA A 203 -9.82 -6.56 -14.20
C ALA A 203 -8.74 -5.90 -15.07
N ASN A 204 -8.98 -4.69 -15.58
CA ASN A 204 -8.00 -3.92 -16.34
C ASN A 204 -6.75 -3.55 -15.52
N ALA A 205 -6.91 -3.15 -14.26
CA ALA A 205 -5.78 -2.82 -13.38
C ALA A 205 -4.94 -4.06 -13.02
N VAL A 206 -5.64 -5.17 -12.76
CA VAL A 206 -5.09 -6.50 -12.46
C VAL A 206 -4.12 -6.95 -13.54
N VAL A 207 -4.57 -6.99 -14.79
CA VAL A 207 -3.73 -7.44 -15.91
C VAL A 207 -2.72 -6.40 -16.38
N ARG A 208 -2.92 -5.11 -16.07
CA ARG A 208 -1.92 -4.06 -16.28
C ARG A 208 -0.72 -4.29 -15.38
N ALA A 209 -0.95 -4.69 -14.13
CA ALA A 209 0.13 -5.03 -13.20
C ALA A 209 0.98 -6.22 -13.70
N MET A 210 0.34 -7.24 -14.31
CA MET A 210 1.04 -8.36 -14.94
C MET A 210 2.03 -7.89 -16.02
N LEU A 211 1.64 -6.95 -16.89
CA LEU A 211 2.52 -6.42 -17.92
C LEU A 211 3.55 -5.40 -17.41
N HIS A 212 3.30 -4.78 -16.27
CA HIS A 212 4.23 -3.85 -15.66
C HIS A 212 5.35 -4.57 -14.90
N ASN A 213 4.99 -5.66 -14.23
CA ASN A 213 5.90 -6.55 -13.51
C ASN A 213 6.34 -7.71 -14.41
N VAL A 214 6.76 -7.44 -15.66
CA VAL A 214 7.24 -8.49 -16.57
C VAL A 214 8.29 -9.30 -15.82
N PRO A 215 7.99 -10.56 -15.45
CA PRO A 215 8.80 -11.25 -14.48
C PRO A 215 10.14 -11.63 -15.11
N ALA A 216 11.21 -11.66 -14.29
CA ALA A 216 12.54 -12.13 -14.68
C ALA A 216 12.53 -13.67 -14.83
N LEU A 217 11.69 -14.18 -15.73
CA LEU A 217 11.50 -15.61 -15.94
C LEU A 217 12.48 -16.12 -16.98
N ALA A 218 13.20 -17.17 -16.60
CA ALA A 218 14.28 -17.76 -17.37
C ALA A 218 13.80 -18.50 -18.64
N ASP A 219 12.51 -18.88 -18.74
CA ASP A 219 11.95 -19.64 -19.87
C ASP A 219 10.44 -19.39 -20.13
N ASP A 220 9.95 -19.95 -21.26
CA ASP A 220 8.55 -19.82 -21.71
C ASP A 220 7.53 -20.57 -20.83
N ALA A 221 7.94 -21.64 -20.13
CA ALA A 221 7.04 -22.40 -19.27
C ALA A 221 6.67 -21.61 -18.02
N ALA A 222 7.63 -20.91 -17.43
CA ALA A 222 7.38 -20.01 -16.33
C ALA A 222 6.46 -18.84 -16.75
N VAL A 223 6.66 -18.29 -17.96
CA VAL A 223 5.77 -17.25 -18.51
C VAL A 223 4.34 -17.75 -18.65
N GLN A 224 4.15 -18.96 -19.18
CA GLN A 224 2.82 -19.56 -19.28
C GLN A 224 2.20 -19.80 -17.89
N GLY A 225 2.98 -20.29 -16.93
CA GLY A 225 2.51 -20.46 -15.56
C GLY A 225 2.04 -19.15 -14.91
N HIS A 226 2.72 -18.03 -15.19
CA HIS A 226 2.28 -16.71 -14.71
C HIS A 226 0.99 -16.23 -15.39
N ILE A 227 0.83 -16.50 -16.68
CA ILE A 227 -0.43 -16.21 -17.40
C ILE A 227 -1.58 -17.00 -16.80
N ASP A 228 -1.39 -18.31 -16.57
CA ASP A 228 -2.43 -19.18 -16.03
C ASP A 228 -2.84 -18.75 -14.61
N GLN A 229 -1.88 -18.32 -13.79
CA GLN A 229 -2.14 -17.71 -12.48
C GLN A 229 -3.01 -16.46 -12.59
N GLU A 230 -2.72 -15.57 -13.54
CA GLU A 230 -3.48 -14.32 -13.70
C GLU A 230 -4.89 -14.57 -14.25
N VAL A 231 -5.05 -15.53 -15.16
CA VAL A 231 -6.36 -16.01 -15.63
C VAL A 231 -7.16 -16.60 -14.47
N GLY A 232 -6.54 -17.45 -13.65
CA GLY A 232 -7.16 -17.99 -12.44
C GLY A 232 -7.57 -16.87 -11.46
N ARG A 233 -6.71 -15.86 -11.29
CA ARG A 233 -6.99 -14.70 -10.44
C ARG A 233 -8.21 -13.91 -10.91
N LEU A 234 -8.35 -13.68 -12.22
CA LEU A 234 -9.54 -13.04 -12.78
C LEU A 234 -10.80 -13.89 -12.62
N ALA A 235 -10.72 -15.19 -12.91
CA ALA A 235 -11.85 -16.10 -12.72
C ALA A 235 -12.34 -16.10 -11.27
N ALA A 236 -11.40 -16.07 -10.32
CA ALA A 236 -11.69 -16.04 -8.90
C ALA A 236 -12.22 -14.67 -8.42
N LEU A 237 -11.76 -13.57 -9.04
CA LEU A 237 -12.34 -12.24 -8.84
C LEU A 237 -13.78 -12.17 -9.34
N ALA A 238 -14.07 -12.73 -10.53
CA ALA A 238 -15.37 -12.66 -11.18
C ALA A 238 -16.42 -13.60 -10.59
N SER A 239 -16.02 -14.79 -10.12
CA SER A 239 -16.92 -15.78 -9.54
C SER A 239 -17.27 -15.52 -8.07
N GLY A 240 -16.53 -14.63 -7.40
CA GLY A 240 -16.62 -14.49 -5.95
C GLY A 240 -16.13 -15.74 -5.17
N ALA A 241 -15.69 -16.80 -5.85
CA ALA A 241 -15.11 -17.99 -5.27
C ALA A 241 -13.59 -17.83 -5.25
N VAL A 242 -12.96 -17.82 -4.06
CA VAL A 242 -11.52 -18.06 -3.93
C VAL A 242 -11.33 -19.07 -2.81
N ASP A 243 -10.73 -20.20 -3.19
CA ASP A 243 -10.23 -21.28 -2.33
C ASP A 243 -9.14 -20.81 -1.35
N GLU A 244 -8.84 -21.68 -0.39
CA GLU A 244 -7.65 -21.62 0.45
C GLU A 244 -6.38 -21.48 -0.40
N VAL A 245 -5.83 -20.27 -0.49
CA VAL A 245 -4.45 -20.11 -0.94
C VAL A 245 -3.57 -20.82 0.09
N ALA A 246 -2.56 -21.58 -0.34
CA ALA A 246 -1.55 -22.12 0.57
C ALA A 246 -0.66 -20.97 1.08
N PRO A 247 -0.31 -20.90 2.38
CA PRO A 247 0.52 -19.82 2.91
C PRO A 247 1.84 -19.72 2.13
N GLY A 248 2.07 -18.58 1.48
CA GLY A 248 3.32 -18.33 0.76
C GLY A 248 4.54 -18.30 1.69
N THR A 249 5.74 -18.51 1.15
CA THR A 249 6.99 -18.39 1.93
C THR A 249 7.36 -16.91 2.11
N ARG A 250 7.60 -16.49 3.36
CA ARG A 250 8.16 -15.18 3.71
C ARG A 250 9.68 -15.23 3.72
N LYS A 251 10.32 -14.26 3.06
CA LYS A 251 11.79 -14.19 2.91
C LYS A 251 12.35 -13.03 3.69
N LEU A 252 13.24 -13.34 4.62
CA LEU A 252 13.99 -12.36 5.42
C LEU A 252 15.46 -12.40 5.05
N LEU A 253 16.06 -11.21 4.97
CA LEU A 253 17.46 -11.05 4.65
C LEU A 253 18.23 -10.41 5.81
N LEU A 254 19.20 -11.14 6.37
CA LEU A 254 20.24 -10.55 7.22
C LEU A 254 21.38 -10.10 6.30
N LEU A 255 21.45 -8.80 6.04
CA LEU A 255 22.42 -8.20 5.14
C LEU A 255 23.53 -7.54 5.96
N ALA A 256 24.69 -8.19 6.03
CA ALA A 256 25.78 -7.74 6.87
C ALA A 256 26.93 -7.14 6.05
N SER A 257 27.52 -6.07 6.54
CA SER A 257 28.74 -5.50 5.98
C SER A 257 29.91 -6.50 6.01
N ALA A 258 30.95 -6.27 5.23
CA ALA A 258 32.06 -7.21 5.07
C ALA A 258 32.76 -7.50 6.41
N GLU A 259 32.95 -6.48 7.24
CA GLU A 259 33.52 -6.63 8.58
C GLU A 259 32.62 -7.45 9.50
N ARG A 260 31.29 -7.28 9.43
CA ARG A 260 30.33 -8.07 10.22
C ARG A 260 30.19 -9.51 9.76
N MET A 261 30.34 -9.75 8.47
CA MET A 261 30.45 -11.10 7.96
C MET A 261 31.72 -11.80 8.49
N ALA A 262 32.84 -11.08 8.61
CA ALA A 262 34.10 -11.63 9.08
C ALA A 262 34.09 -11.95 10.58
N ASP A 263 33.58 -11.06 11.44
CA ASP A 263 33.64 -11.24 12.89
C ASP A 263 32.39 -11.92 13.50
N SER A 264 31.22 -11.79 12.85
CA SER A 264 29.92 -12.20 13.39
C SER A 264 29.17 -13.15 12.46
N GLY A 265 29.79 -13.63 11.37
CA GLY A 265 29.15 -14.52 10.39
C GLY A 265 28.48 -15.75 11.00
N SER A 266 29.13 -16.42 11.96
CA SER A 266 28.55 -17.59 12.65
C SER A 266 27.33 -17.22 13.50
N ARG A 267 27.34 -16.05 14.15
CA ARG A 267 26.20 -15.53 14.91
C ARG A 267 25.05 -15.15 14.00
N LEU A 268 25.32 -14.53 12.85
CA LEU A 268 24.31 -14.19 11.85
C LEU A 268 23.60 -15.45 11.34
N VAL A 269 24.34 -16.52 11.05
CA VAL A 269 23.75 -17.82 10.65
C VAL A 269 22.94 -18.42 11.80
N ALA A 270 23.46 -18.36 13.04
CA ALA A 270 22.75 -18.86 14.21
C ALA A 270 21.44 -18.10 14.46
N LEU A 271 21.44 -16.77 14.26
CA LEU A 271 20.25 -15.92 14.35
C LEU A 271 19.27 -16.27 13.24
N ALA A 272 19.72 -16.37 11.99
CA ALA A 272 18.86 -16.74 10.87
C ALA A 272 18.12 -18.07 11.12
N ASN A 273 18.84 -19.10 11.59
CA ASN A 273 18.24 -20.39 11.93
C ASN A 273 17.24 -20.27 13.09
N ALA A 274 17.62 -19.56 14.17
CA ALA A 274 16.74 -19.37 15.32
C ALA A 274 15.45 -18.62 14.95
N MET A 275 15.57 -17.53 14.19
CA MET A 275 14.42 -16.78 13.67
C MET A 275 13.54 -17.66 12.79
N GLN A 276 14.13 -18.41 11.85
CA GLN A 276 13.38 -19.28 10.96
C GLN A 276 12.55 -20.33 11.73
N GLU A 277 13.17 -20.99 12.71
CA GLU A 277 12.52 -21.99 13.56
C GLU A 277 11.46 -21.39 14.46
N ASP A 278 11.71 -20.22 15.05
CA ASP A 278 10.75 -19.53 15.92
C ASP A 278 9.56 -19.01 15.11
N LEU A 279 9.80 -18.23 14.06
CA LEU A 279 8.76 -17.64 13.21
C LEU A 279 7.88 -18.70 12.54
N SER A 280 8.47 -19.82 12.10
CA SER A 280 7.70 -20.93 11.51
C SER A 280 6.87 -21.69 12.56
N ARG A 281 7.25 -21.65 13.85
CA ARG A 281 6.47 -22.25 14.95
C ARG A 281 5.46 -21.29 15.55
N LEU A 282 5.57 -19.98 15.30
CA LEU A 282 4.62 -19.00 15.82
C LEU A 282 3.18 -19.39 15.45
N ARG A 283 2.95 -19.96 14.27
CA ARG A 283 1.58 -20.27 13.81
C ARG A 283 1.52 -21.58 13.02
N THR A 284 0.72 -22.54 13.49
CA THR A 284 0.60 -23.89 12.92
C THR A 284 0.23 -23.91 11.43
N ASN A 285 -0.54 -22.93 10.96
CA ASN A 285 -0.95 -22.75 9.56
C ASN A 285 -0.50 -21.40 8.98
N GLY A 286 0.54 -20.79 9.55
CA GLY A 286 1.10 -19.52 9.07
C GLY A 286 1.98 -19.70 7.82
N PRO A 287 2.51 -18.59 7.25
CA PRO A 287 3.49 -18.68 6.18
C PRO A 287 4.75 -19.43 6.65
N ALA A 288 5.34 -20.21 5.76
CA ALA A 288 6.69 -20.71 5.99
C ALA A 288 7.67 -19.53 5.96
N TRP A 289 8.66 -19.50 6.86
CA TRP A 289 9.69 -18.46 6.85
C TRP A 289 11.00 -19.01 6.29
N SER A 290 11.71 -18.17 5.55
CA SER A 290 13.07 -18.42 5.07
C SER A 290 13.93 -17.23 5.47
N VAL A 291 14.99 -17.46 6.23
CA VAL A 291 15.91 -16.41 6.66
C VAL A 291 17.30 -16.66 6.07
N THR A 292 17.78 -15.73 5.25
CA THR A 292 19.06 -15.85 4.55
C THR A 292 20.06 -14.83 5.07
N VAL A 293 21.32 -15.21 5.16
CA VAL A 293 22.43 -14.30 5.46
C VAL A 293 23.20 -14.01 4.18
N LEU A 294 23.42 -12.74 3.85
CA LEU A 294 24.27 -12.32 2.74
C LEU A 294 25.22 -11.20 3.17
N GLN A 295 26.36 -11.14 2.50
CA GLN A 295 27.22 -9.96 2.56
C GLN A 295 26.59 -8.81 1.75
N ALA A 296 26.58 -7.62 2.34
CA ALA A 296 26.13 -6.39 1.72
C ALA A 296 27.04 -5.99 0.54
N ALA A 297 26.41 -5.52 -0.54
CA ALA A 297 27.12 -4.87 -1.61
C ALA A 297 27.68 -3.50 -1.19
N GLY A 298 28.70 -3.02 -1.89
CA GLY A 298 29.40 -1.78 -1.54
C GLY A 298 28.71 -0.47 -1.96
N SER A 299 27.51 -0.51 -2.55
CA SER A 299 26.79 0.70 -2.99
C SER A 299 25.31 0.63 -2.67
N ILE A 300 24.68 1.80 -2.49
CA ILE A 300 23.25 1.92 -2.19
C ILE A 300 22.40 1.29 -3.29
N ARG A 301 22.76 1.49 -4.56
CA ARG A 301 22.05 0.91 -5.70
C ARG A 301 22.10 -0.62 -5.70
N ALA A 302 23.26 -1.20 -5.37
CA ALA A 302 23.42 -2.65 -5.35
C ALA A 302 22.74 -3.28 -4.12
N ILE A 303 22.79 -2.62 -2.95
CA ILE A 303 22.03 -3.06 -1.77
C ILE A 303 20.53 -3.04 -2.06
N ARG A 304 20.03 -1.97 -2.68
CA ARG A 304 18.63 -1.87 -3.10
C ARG A 304 18.22 -3.03 -4.02
N GLU A 305 19.10 -3.51 -4.90
CA GLU A 305 18.88 -4.69 -5.71
C GLU A 305 18.81 -5.98 -4.86
N GLN A 306 19.75 -6.17 -3.92
CA GLN A 306 19.77 -7.34 -3.02
C GLN A 306 18.50 -7.47 -2.19
N LEU A 307 17.82 -6.35 -1.91
CA LEU A 307 16.58 -6.32 -1.14
C LEU A 307 15.35 -6.72 -1.96
N ARG A 308 15.39 -6.67 -3.29
CA ARG A 308 14.23 -7.01 -4.13
C ARG A 308 13.74 -8.44 -3.90
N GLY A 309 12.43 -8.61 -3.85
CA GLY A 309 11.79 -9.91 -3.66
C GLY A 309 11.88 -10.50 -2.24
N ASN A 310 12.35 -9.72 -1.26
CA ASN A 310 12.30 -10.06 0.16
C ASN A 310 11.14 -9.32 0.87
N ASP A 311 10.64 -9.89 1.96
CA ASP A 311 9.60 -9.32 2.81
C ASP A 311 10.18 -8.45 3.94
N GLY A 312 11.48 -8.58 4.22
CA GLY A 312 12.15 -7.70 5.17
C GLY A 312 13.64 -7.94 5.26
N ALA A 313 14.33 -7.02 5.92
CA ALA A 313 15.76 -7.08 6.09
C ALA A 313 16.24 -6.48 7.42
N ILE A 314 17.29 -7.07 7.97
CA ILE A 314 18.09 -6.48 9.05
C ILE A 314 19.47 -6.16 8.47
N LEU A 315 19.80 -4.87 8.43
CA LEU A 315 21.09 -4.38 7.94
C LEU A 315 22.08 -4.31 9.11
N VAL A 316 23.18 -5.07 9.03
CA VAL A 316 24.09 -5.27 10.16
C VAL A 316 25.48 -4.69 9.85
N GLY A 317 25.90 -3.69 10.63
CA GLY A 317 27.23 -3.06 10.55
C GLY A 317 27.28 -1.80 9.68
N GLN A 318 28.45 -1.53 9.10
CA GLN A 318 28.70 -0.33 8.30
C GLN A 318 28.30 -0.53 6.83
N LEU A 319 27.02 -0.37 6.55
CA LEU A 319 26.52 -0.36 5.17
C LEU A 319 26.43 1.08 4.63
N PRO A 320 26.55 1.28 3.31
CA PRO A 320 26.07 2.48 2.64
C PRO A 320 24.57 2.68 2.92
N ILE A 321 24.19 3.87 3.42
CA ILE A 321 22.80 4.20 3.75
C ILE A 321 22.41 5.45 2.96
N PRO A 322 21.27 5.44 2.24
CA PRO A 322 20.74 6.63 1.56
C PRO A 322 20.41 7.74 2.56
N SER A 323 20.57 8.98 2.14
CA SER A 323 20.26 10.14 2.97
C SER A 323 19.34 11.13 2.28
N SER A 324 18.62 11.89 3.11
CA SER A 324 17.90 13.10 2.73
C SER A 324 18.43 14.23 3.60
N GLY A 325 19.30 15.07 3.04
CA GLY A 325 20.13 15.99 3.83
C GLY A 325 21.06 15.22 4.78
N GLU A 326 20.98 15.54 6.07
CA GLU A 326 21.79 14.94 7.14
C GLU A 326 21.13 13.73 7.83
N ALA A 327 19.92 13.36 7.39
CA ALA A 327 19.17 12.25 7.99
C ALA A 327 19.22 10.99 7.11
N PRO A 328 19.33 9.79 7.71
CA PRO A 328 19.19 8.54 6.97
C PRO A 328 17.75 8.38 6.45
N PHE A 329 17.64 7.89 5.22
CA PHE A 329 16.39 7.80 4.47
C PHE A 329 16.11 6.36 3.99
N LEU A 330 15.68 5.51 4.92
CA LEU A 330 15.52 4.06 4.68
C LEU A 330 14.40 3.70 3.71
N ASP A 331 13.49 4.62 3.37
CA ASP A 331 12.41 4.42 2.41
C ASP A 331 12.90 3.87 1.05
N LEU A 332 14.07 4.31 0.60
CA LEU A 332 14.68 3.79 -0.63
C LEU A 332 14.96 2.27 -0.57
N TYR A 333 15.28 1.76 0.62
CA TYR A 333 15.49 0.33 0.88
C TYR A 333 14.20 -0.41 1.21
N ARG A 334 13.24 0.26 1.84
CA ARG A 334 11.90 -0.31 2.10
C ARG A 334 11.15 -0.57 0.80
N MET A 335 11.35 0.27 -0.21
CA MET A 335 10.65 0.20 -1.48
C MET A 335 11.63 -0.01 -2.64
N PRO A 336 12.32 -1.17 -2.69
CA PRO A 336 13.39 -1.39 -3.65
C PRO A 336 12.88 -1.38 -5.11
N ASP A 337 11.60 -1.68 -5.32
CA ASP A 337 10.94 -1.70 -6.64
C ASP A 337 10.31 -0.36 -7.05
N CYS A 338 10.30 0.65 -6.17
CA CYS A 338 9.65 1.93 -6.44
C CYS A 338 10.49 2.81 -7.38
N PRO A 339 10.13 2.97 -8.67
CA PRO A 339 10.92 3.74 -9.64
C PRO A 339 10.93 5.24 -9.31
N ALA A 340 9.98 5.70 -8.49
CA ALA A 340 9.82 7.09 -8.15
C ALA A 340 10.98 7.64 -7.32
N PHE A 341 11.78 6.81 -6.64
CA PHE A 341 12.95 7.32 -5.92
C PHE A 341 14.13 7.58 -6.83
N GLN A 342 14.47 8.86 -6.98
CA GLN A 342 15.68 9.33 -7.64
C GLN A 342 16.76 9.62 -6.61
N MET A 343 17.99 9.24 -6.94
CA MET A 343 19.15 9.37 -6.09
C MET A 343 20.35 9.75 -6.95
N ASN A 344 21.20 10.66 -6.46
CA ASN A 344 22.47 10.95 -7.12
C ASN A 344 23.54 9.89 -6.81
N ASP A 345 24.71 10.02 -7.42
CA ASP A 345 25.81 9.08 -7.23
C ASP A 345 26.37 9.06 -5.80
N ALA A 346 26.12 10.13 -5.02
CA ALA A 346 26.51 10.24 -3.61
C ALA A 346 25.53 9.58 -2.65
N GLY A 347 24.41 9.03 -3.13
CA GLY A 347 23.41 8.41 -2.26
C GLY A 347 22.33 9.35 -1.72
N VAL A 348 22.32 10.61 -2.17
CA VAL A 348 21.36 11.62 -1.74
C VAL A 348 20.08 11.48 -2.55
N VAL A 349 18.96 11.37 -1.85
CA VAL A 349 17.63 11.29 -2.46
C VAL A 349 17.22 12.65 -3.00
N LEU A 350 16.88 12.70 -4.28
CA LEU A 350 16.64 13.95 -5.03
C LEU A 350 15.16 14.36 -5.06
N ASN A 351 14.25 13.47 -4.72
CA ASN A 351 12.81 13.73 -4.79
C ASN A 351 12.04 13.24 -3.56
N GLY A 352 11.01 14.02 -3.21
CA GLY A 352 10.21 13.85 -2.00
C GLY A 352 9.05 12.87 -2.15
N LEU A 353 8.33 12.69 -1.04
CA LEU A 353 7.28 11.68 -0.82
C LEU A 353 6.02 11.87 -1.69
N ALA A 354 5.89 12.99 -2.40
CA ALA A 354 4.63 13.46 -2.99
C ALA A 354 4.14 12.71 -4.24
N LEU A 355 4.92 11.77 -4.79
CA LEU A 355 4.60 11.06 -6.04
C LEU A 355 4.08 9.62 -5.85
N ARG A 356 3.73 9.23 -4.61
CA ARG A 356 3.54 7.82 -4.20
C ARG A 356 2.15 7.24 -4.48
N SER A 357 1.11 8.06 -4.49
CA SER A 357 -0.27 7.58 -4.57
C SER A 357 -0.65 6.98 -5.94
N ILE A 358 0.15 7.22 -6.99
CA ILE A 358 -0.18 6.85 -8.38
C ILE A 358 0.60 5.61 -8.88
N GLU A 359 1.78 5.30 -8.32
CA GLU A 359 2.65 4.20 -8.81
C GLU A 359 2.46 2.91 -7.97
N PRO A 360 1.85 1.85 -8.52
CA PRO A 360 1.58 0.62 -7.77
C PRO A 360 2.83 -0.08 -7.21
N ARG A 361 4.00 0.06 -7.87
CA ARG A 361 5.26 -0.51 -7.36
C ARG A 361 5.79 0.17 -6.10
N CYS A 362 5.26 1.34 -5.76
CA CYS A 362 5.64 2.08 -4.56
C CYS A 362 4.75 1.77 -3.35
N ARG A 363 3.82 0.81 -3.46
CA ARG A 363 2.80 0.51 -2.43
C ARG A 363 3.10 -0.70 -1.55
N ASN A 364 4.11 -1.49 -1.92
CA ASN A 364 4.49 -2.71 -1.20
C ASN A 364 5.89 -2.53 -0.62
N GLY A 365 5.99 -1.85 0.52
CA GLY A 365 7.25 -1.66 1.24
C GLY A 365 7.58 -2.84 2.17
N LEU A 366 8.84 -3.27 2.18
CA LEU A 366 9.39 -4.24 3.13
C LEU A 366 9.89 -3.56 4.42
N VAL A 367 9.96 -4.32 5.51
CA VAL A 367 10.47 -3.81 6.80
C VAL A 367 12.00 -3.84 6.78
N VAL A 368 12.62 -2.67 6.97
CA VAL A 368 14.08 -2.54 7.08
C VAL A 368 14.43 -2.08 8.49
N SER A 369 15.24 -2.89 9.18
CA SER A 369 15.82 -2.58 10.49
C SER A 369 17.34 -2.42 10.39
N ILE A 370 17.93 -1.65 11.29
CA ILE A 370 19.37 -1.42 11.39
C ILE A 370 19.94 -2.00 12.69
N LEU A 371 21.09 -2.64 12.60
CA LEU A 371 21.92 -3.05 13.74
C LEU A 371 23.37 -2.60 13.52
N ARG A 372 23.73 -1.43 14.05
CA ARG A 372 25.04 -0.81 13.81
C ARG A 372 25.92 -0.68 15.06
N GLY A 373 25.39 -0.60 16.28
CA GLY A 373 26.21 -0.25 17.45
C GLY A 373 26.33 1.25 17.66
N THR A 374 26.81 1.68 18.84
CA THR A 374 26.69 3.09 19.30
C THR A 374 27.73 4.04 18.72
N THR A 375 28.77 3.53 18.09
CA THR A 375 29.85 4.34 17.50
C THR A 375 29.76 4.33 15.97
N ALA A 376 30.42 5.29 15.31
CA ALA A 376 30.52 5.28 13.85
C ALA A 376 31.18 3.98 13.35
N LEU A 377 32.09 3.41 14.15
CA LEU A 377 32.83 2.18 13.87
C LEU A 377 32.03 0.90 14.02
N ALA A 378 30.83 0.96 14.58
CA ALA A 378 30.04 -0.23 14.88
C ALA A 378 30.86 -1.25 15.70
N GLU A 379 31.12 -1.01 16.99
CA GLU A 379 32.03 -1.88 17.75
C GLU A 379 31.67 -3.39 17.65
N PRO A 380 32.60 -4.28 17.26
CA PRO A 380 32.33 -5.72 17.09
C PRO A 380 31.66 -6.36 18.30
N ALA A 381 32.12 -6.03 19.50
CA ALA A 381 31.59 -6.60 20.73
C ALA A 381 30.15 -6.14 21.02
N GLU A 382 29.80 -4.88 20.72
CA GLU A 382 28.42 -4.39 20.93
C GLU A 382 27.45 -5.13 20.01
N VAL A 383 27.79 -5.25 18.71
CA VAL A 383 26.96 -5.96 17.73
C VAL A 383 26.85 -7.45 18.07
N ALA A 384 27.97 -8.10 18.42
CA ALA A 384 27.97 -9.52 18.80
C ALA A 384 27.10 -9.79 20.03
N ASN A 385 27.18 -8.94 21.07
CA ASN A 385 26.35 -9.07 22.26
C ASN A 385 24.86 -8.92 21.93
N LYS A 386 24.49 -7.99 21.03
CA LYS A 386 23.10 -7.81 20.62
C LYS A 386 22.59 -9.00 19.79
N LEU A 387 23.41 -9.53 18.88
CA LEU A 387 23.09 -10.75 18.13
C LEU A 387 22.87 -11.93 19.08
N ASP A 388 23.72 -12.10 20.10
CA ASP A 388 23.57 -13.16 21.10
C ASP A 388 22.25 -13.02 21.89
N GLN A 389 21.83 -11.79 22.21
CA GLN A 389 20.53 -11.53 22.84
C GLN A 389 19.34 -11.86 21.92
N MET A 390 19.40 -11.49 20.63
CA MET A 390 18.37 -11.81 19.65
C MET A 390 18.26 -13.34 19.43
N ILE A 391 19.40 -14.04 19.33
CA ILE A 391 19.45 -15.51 19.24
C ILE A 391 18.81 -16.13 20.49
N ALA A 392 19.16 -15.63 21.67
CA ALA A 392 18.60 -16.13 22.93
C ALA A 392 17.09 -15.96 22.98
N TYR A 393 16.56 -14.82 22.52
CA TYR A 393 15.12 -14.57 22.45
C TYR A 393 14.39 -15.60 21.57
N HIS A 394 14.87 -15.83 20.33
CA HIS A 394 14.22 -16.75 19.40
C HIS A 394 14.36 -18.23 19.78
N ARG A 395 15.38 -18.59 20.56
CA ARG A 395 15.53 -19.95 21.10
C ARG A 395 14.76 -20.18 22.39
N ALA A 396 14.44 -19.11 23.12
CA ALA A 396 13.79 -19.20 24.40
C ALA A 396 12.39 -19.79 24.29
N SER A 397 11.98 -20.52 25.33
CA SER A 397 10.59 -20.94 25.43
C SER A 397 9.70 -19.72 25.60
N SER A 398 8.44 -19.89 25.21
CA SER A 398 7.42 -18.86 25.40
C SER A 398 7.34 -18.40 26.86
N ALA A 399 7.53 -19.30 27.83
CA ALA A 399 7.58 -19.01 29.26
C ALA A 399 8.81 -18.18 29.67
N ALA A 400 9.99 -18.46 29.10
CA ALA A 400 11.19 -17.65 29.33
C ALA A 400 11.02 -16.23 28.74
N ASN A 401 10.34 -16.11 27.60
CA ASN A 401 9.99 -14.82 26.99
C ASN A 401 8.85 -14.09 27.71
N ALA A 402 8.21 -14.70 28.71
CA ALA A 402 7.24 -14.04 29.59
C ALA A 402 7.89 -13.31 30.77
N LYS A 403 9.24 -13.24 30.85
CA LYS A 403 9.96 -12.48 31.89
C LYS A 403 9.68 -10.97 31.85
N TRP A 404 9.25 -10.45 30.71
CA TRP A 404 8.80 -9.07 30.59
C TRP A 404 7.36 -8.96 31.09
N THR A 405 7.15 -8.06 32.04
CA THR A 405 5.82 -7.71 32.52
C THR A 405 5.07 -7.05 31.38
N ARG A 406 3.85 -7.52 31.13
CA ARG A 406 2.92 -7.03 30.12
C ARG A 406 2.39 -5.63 30.46
N HIS A 407 3.28 -4.67 30.61
CA HIS A 407 2.97 -3.28 30.88
C HIS A 407 3.39 -2.44 29.68
N PHE A 408 2.50 -1.53 29.32
CA PHE A 408 2.73 -0.47 28.37
C PHE A 408 2.71 0.87 29.12
N ARG A 409 3.81 1.62 29.03
CA ARG A 409 3.86 2.97 29.62
C ARG A 409 4.23 3.98 28.56
N PHE A 410 3.41 5.00 28.44
CA PHE A 410 3.62 6.11 27.52
C PHE A 410 3.76 7.42 28.29
N TYR A 411 4.79 8.19 27.94
CA TYR A 411 5.15 9.44 28.60
C TYR A 411 5.04 10.60 27.61
N GLN A 412 4.02 11.46 27.78
CA GLN A 412 3.92 12.72 27.06
C GLN A 412 4.64 13.80 27.85
N ALA A 413 5.78 14.25 27.32
CA ALA A 413 6.65 15.22 27.97
C ALA A 413 7.19 16.26 26.98
N ALA A 414 6.42 16.59 25.95
CA ALA A 414 6.60 17.78 25.13
C ALA A 414 5.38 18.72 25.26
N TRP A 415 5.66 20.02 25.38
CA TRP A 415 4.71 21.11 25.22
C TRP A 415 4.74 21.59 23.76
N PHE A 416 3.57 21.97 23.24
CA PHE A 416 3.40 22.35 21.83
C PHE A 416 2.47 23.57 21.66
N GLY A 417 2.54 24.57 22.56
CA GLY A 417 1.77 25.81 22.36
C GLY A 417 0.40 25.89 23.04
N GLY A 418 -0.14 24.83 23.65
CA GLY A 418 -1.40 24.94 24.41
C GLY A 418 -2.17 23.63 24.65
N PRO A 419 -3.33 23.72 25.34
CA PRO A 419 -4.13 22.57 25.77
C PRO A 419 -4.74 21.76 24.62
N GLY A 420 -4.96 22.39 23.45
CA GLY A 420 -5.47 21.72 22.26
C GLY A 420 -4.48 20.73 21.61
N TRP A 421 -3.19 20.85 21.96
CA TRP A 421 -2.13 19.93 21.52
C TRP A 421 -1.64 19.01 22.65
N GLN A 422 -2.05 19.30 23.89
CA GLN A 422 -1.90 18.39 25.03
C GLN A 422 -3.11 17.48 25.11
N TRP A 423 -2.94 16.28 24.58
CA TRP A 423 -3.91 15.24 24.72
C TRP A 423 -4.10 14.92 26.21
N GLY A 424 -5.37 14.86 26.63
CA GLY A 424 -5.74 14.42 27.96
C GLY A 424 -5.26 12.99 28.22
N ASP A 425 -5.73 12.36 29.29
CA ASP A 425 -5.44 10.95 29.53
C ASP A 425 -5.94 10.07 28.36
N LEU A 426 -5.00 9.65 27.50
CA LEU A 426 -5.27 8.83 26.32
C LEU A 426 -5.59 7.39 26.69
N SER A 427 -5.47 6.96 27.96
CA SER A 427 -5.83 5.60 28.40
C SER A 427 -7.25 5.20 27.99
N ARG A 428 -8.16 6.18 27.87
CA ARG A 428 -9.53 5.96 27.39
C ARG A 428 -9.59 5.47 25.95
N LEU A 429 -8.68 5.93 25.09
CA LEU A 429 -8.59 5.45 23.71
C LEU A 429 -8.16 3.98 23.64
N TRP A 430 -7.59 3.43 24.72
CA TRP A 430 -7.19 2.02 24.82
C TRP A 430 -8.30 1.10 25.36
N SER A 431 -9.31 1.66 26.04
CA SER A 431 -10.39 0.89 26.64
C SER A 431 -11.22 0.19 25.56
N GLY A 432 -11.24 -1.14 25.58
CA GLY A 432 -11.98 -1.98 24.61
C GLY A 432 -11.29 -2.18 23.26
N VAL A 433 -10.16 -1.51 22.99
CA VAL A 433 -9.34 -1.73 21.78
C VAL A 433 -8.06 -2.51 22.07
N SER A 434 -7.65 -2.56 23.33
CA SER A 434 -6.47 -3.27 23.80
C SER A 434 -6.86 -4.60 24.44
N LEU A 435 -6.12 -5.66 24.12
CA LEU A 435 -6.13 -6.92 24.83
C LEU A 435 -5.25 -6.87 26.11
N TYR A 436 -4.56 -5.76 26.42
CA TYR A 436 -3.95 -5.59 27.75
C TYR A 436 -5.05 -5.24 28.77
N PRO A 437 -4.96 -5.73 30.01
CA PRO A 437 -5.87 -5.28 31.04
C PRO A 437 -5.66 -3.77 31.29
N ALA A 438 -6.71 -3.05 31.68
CA ALA A 438 -6.67 -1.59 31.75
C ALA A 438 -5.59 -1.06 32.72
N ASP A 439 -5.25 -1.82 33.75
CA ASP A 439 -4.20 -1.52 34.73
C ASP A 439 -2.77 -1.73 34.21
N ALA A 440 -2.60 -2.45 33.11
CA ALA A 440 -1.32 -2.64 32.45
C ALA A 440 -0.92 -1.46 31.54
N ILE A 441 -1.82 -0.51 31.30
CA ILE A 441 -1.59 0.64 30.42
C ILE A 441 -1.49 1.89 31.28
N SER A 442 -0.39 2.62 31.16
CA SER A 442 -0.20 3.89 31.86
C SER A 442 0.13 5.01 30.89
N TYR A 443 -0.61 6.12 30.97
CA TYR A 443 -0.32 7.35 30.25
C TYR A 443 0.08 8.43 31.25
N VAL A 444 1.28 8.98 31.10
CA VAL A 444 1.83 10.01 31.98
C VAL A 444 1.98 11.30 31.20
N ASN A 445 1.20 12.32 31.57
CA ASN A 445 1.26 13.67 30.99
C ASN A 445 1.27 14.78 32.05
N LYS A 446 1.53 14.43 33.31
CA LYS A 446 1.55 15.37 34.46
C LYS A 446 2.89 15.32 35.18
N GLY A 447 3.15 16.33 36.00
CA GLY A 447 4.41 16.51 36.72
C GLY A 447 5.36 17.49 36.02
N SER A 448 6.41 17.85 36.73
CA SER A 448 7.55 18.63 36.25
C SER A 448 8.36 17.88 35.19
N SER A 449 9.21 18.61 34.45
CA SER A 449 10.12 18.01 33.46
C SER A 449 11.01 16.92 34.05
N THR A 450 11.52 17.13 35.27
CA THR A 450 12.36 16.16 35.98
C THR A 450 11.59 14.92 36.40
N GLU A 451 10.37 15.07 36.94
CA GLU A 451 9.53 13.93 37.32
C GLU A 451 9.19 13.07 36.10
N ARG A 452 8.85 13.69 34.96
CA ARG A 452 8.56 12.96 33.71
C ARG A 452 9.78 12.21 33.18
N ARG A 453 10.95 12.86 33.18
CA ARG A 453 12.23 12.20 32.84
C ARG A 453 12.46 10.98 33.73
N ASP A 454 12.37 11.15 35.04
CA ASP A 454 12.68 10.10 36.00
C ASP A 454 11.72 8.92 35.90
N GLN A 455 10.43 9.19 35.62
CA GLN A 455 9.45 8.13 35.40
C GLN A 455 9.69 7.37 34.08
N PHE A 456 10.13 8.05 33.01
CA PHE A 456 10.53 7.37 31.78
C PHE A 456 11.77 6.50 32.01
N LEU A 457 12.79 7.03 32.70
CA LEU A 457 13.99 6.26 33.05
C LEU A 457 13.66 5.07 33.97
N ASP A 458 12.70 5.22 34.89
CA ASP A 458 12.19 4.12 35.71
C ASP A 458 11.51 3.04 34.85
N CYS A 459 10.72 3.43 33.84
CA CYS A 459 10.15 2.48 32.88
C CYS A 459 11.24 1.63 32.23
N LEU A 460 12.30 2.28 31.74
CA LEU A 460 13.41 1.61 31.07
C LEU A 460 14.14 0.62 31.96
N ARG A 461 14.25 0.89 33.28
CA ARG A 461 14.96 0.02 34.24
C ARG A 461 14.16 -1.20 34.68
N GLN A 462 12.86 -1.21 34.40
CA GLN A 462 11.97 -2.31 34.74
C GLN A 462 11.85 -3.26 33.55
N ASN A 463 11.44 -4.51 33.81
CA ASN A 463 11.17 -5.50 32.76
C ASN A 463 9.84 -5.19 32.06
N ASN A 464 9.53 -3.92 31.76
CA ASN A 464 8.34 -3.56 31.02
C ASN A 464 8.46 -4.07 29.58
N GLU A 465 7.35 -4.51 29.02
CA GLU A 465 7.32 -4.92 27.62
C GLU A 465 7.52 -3.72 26.70
N ILE A 466 6.91 -2.57 27.04
CA ILE A 466 6.96 -1.38 26.20
C ILE A 466 7.14 -0.12 27.05
N CYS A 467 8.13 0.70 26.68
CA CYS A 467 8.31 2.06 27.17
C CYS A 467 8.30 3.02 25.99
N ALA A 468 7.39 3.98 26.00
CA ALA A 468 7.24 4.95 24.92
C ALA A 468 7.29 6.37 25.45
N ALA A 469 7.90 7.31 24.72
CA ALA A 469 7.89 8.72 25.10
C ALA A 469 7.72 9.65 23.91
N SER A 470 6.97 10.72 24.13
CA SER A 470 6.83 11.86 23.24
C SER A 470 7.47 13.08 23.88
N VAL A 471 8.56 13.54 23.29
CA VAL A 471 9.47 14.54 23.84
C VAL A 471 10.13 15.32 22.70
N HIS A 472 10.56 16.54 22.99
CA HIS A 472 11.52 17.20 22.10
C HIS A 472 12.85 16.44 22.13
N GLY A 473 13.65 16.59 21.08
CA GLY A 473 14.93 15.89 21.04
C GLY A 473 15.80 16.23 19.85
N ASP A 474 16.98 15.66 19.94
CA ASP A 474 18.10 15.73 19.02
C ASP A 474 18.67 14.30 18.90
N PRO A 475 19.56 13.99 17.94
CA PRO A 475 20.21 12.69 17.94
C PRO A 475 20.86 12.33 19.29
N ARG A 476 21.39 13.28 20.08
CA ARG A 476 22.16 12.98 21.30
C ARG A 476 21.39 13.10 22.62
N TYR A 477 20.25 13.78 22.64
CA TYR A 477 19.51 14.03 23.87
C TYR A 477 18.01 14.08 23.67
N LEU A 478 17.29 13.82 24.75
CA LEU A 478 15.86 14.05 24.88
C LEU A 478 15.63 15.25 25.79
N GLN A 479 14.67 16.10 25.46
CA GLN A 479 14.24 17.20 26.29
C GLN A 479 12.83 16.94 26.80
N PHE A 480 12.74 16.75 28.11
CA PHE A 480 11.49 16.60 28.83
C PHE A 480 11.00 17.98 29.25
N GLU A 481 9.73 18.23 29.06
CA GLU A 481 9.06 19.47 29.45
C GLU A 481 7.98 19.20 30.47
N GLY A 482 7.82 20.16 31.39
CA GLY A 482 6.73 20.23 32.35
C GLY A 482 5.47 20.84 31.73
N THR A 483 4.72 21.57 32.55
CA THR A 483 3.55 22.32 32.08
C THR A 483 4.03 23.63 31.46
N GLY A 484 3.65 23.92 30.22
CA GLY A 484 3.97 25.19 29.56
C GLY A 484 2.86 26.23 29.70
N LYS A 485 3.08 27.39 29.06
CA LYS A 485 2.10 28.47 29.00
C LYS A 485 1.37 28.44 27.65
N ILE A 486 0.07 28.74 27.67
CA ILE A 486 -0.74 28.80 26.45
C ILE A 486 -0.17 29.90 25.54
N GLY A 487 0.10 29.56 24.28
CA GLY A 487 0.69 30.46 23.29
C GLY A 487 2.21 30.37 23.17
N GLU A 488 2.91 29.65 24.06
CA GLU A 488 4.35 29.42 23.97
C GLU A 488 4.64 27.99 23.52
N PHE A 489 5.53 27.81 22.53
CA PHE A 489 5.80 26.48 21.98
C PHE A 489 6.54 25.56 22.97
N TYR A 490 7.45 26.11 23.77
CA TYR A 490 8.22 25.38 24.78
C TYR A 490 7.72 25.72 26.20
N SER A 491 7.98 24.83 27.15
CA SER A 491 7.77 25.10 28.58
C SER A 491 8.99 25.81 29.18
N ASP A 492 8.77 26.71 30.13
CA ASP A 492 9.84 27.25 30.98
C ASP A 492 10.46 26.18 31.92
N ASP A 493 9.74 25.07 32.15
CA ASP A 493 10.23 23.90 32.89
C ASP A 493 10.69 22.83 31.89
N ALA A 494 11.99 22.79 31.61
CA ALA A 494 12.59 21.82 30.71
C ALA A 494 13.85 21.18 31.31
N THR A 495 14.00 19.87 31.11
CA THR A 495 15.16 19.09 31.56
C THR A 495 15.66 18.22 30.41
N ASN A 496 16.93 18.35 30.08
CA ASN A 496 17.57 17.47 29.09
C ASN A 496 18.10 16.19 29.75
N TRP A 497 18.05 15.09 29.01
CA TRP A 497 18.72 13.83 29.32
C TRP A 497 19.56 13.40 28.12
N TYR A 498 20.83 13.09 28.35
CA TYR A 498 21.77 12.74 27.30
C TYR A 498 21.96 11.22 27.23
N ALA A 499 21.99 10.68 26.00
CA ALA A 499 22.21 9.25 25.78
C ALA A 499 23.55 8.77 26.37
N SER A 500 24.56 9.63 26.39
CA SER A 500 25.88 9.36 26.97
C SER A 500 25.87 9.10 28.47
N GLU A 501 24.81 9.51 29.18
CA GLU A 501 24.62 9.27 30.62
C GLU A 501 24.13 7.83 30.92
N LEU A 502 23.76 7.07 29.89
CA LEU A 502 23.17 5.74 30.04
C LEU A 502 24.24 4.70 30.41
N ALA A 503 24.15 4.17 31.64
CA ALA A 503 25.02 3.09 32.09
C ALA A 503 24.82 1.80 31.24
N PRO A 504 25.85 0.94 31.12
CA PRO A 504 25.67 -0.39 30.55
C PRO A 504 24.59 -1.20 31.29
N GLN A 505 23.82 -2.03 30.58
CA GLN A 505 22.76 -2.88 31.13
C GLN A 505 21.64 -2.13 31.86
N PHE A 506 21.47 -0.84 31.56
CA PHE A 506 20.46 -0.02 32.19
C PHE A 506 19.06 -0.36 31.69
N VAL A 507 18.92 -0.54 30.37
CA VAL A 507 17.61 -0.76 29.75
C VAL A 507 17.23 -2.22 29.90
N LYS A 508 16.11 -2.49 30.55
CA LYS A 508 15.49 -3.82 30.68
C LYS A 508 14.16 -3.93 29.93
N ALA A 509 13.62 -2.79 29.49
CA ALA A 509 12.45 -2.76 28.63
C ALA A 509 12.72 -3.56 27.35
N LYS A 510 11.72 -4.31 26.86
CA LYS A 510 11.86 -5.12 25.65
C LYS A 510 11.88 -4.26 24.38
N TYR A 511 10.96 -3.30 24.30
CA TYR A 511 10.81 -2.38 23.18
C TYR A 511 10.70 -0.94 23.67
N VAL A 512 11.39 -0.03 22.96
CA VAL A 512 11.37 1.40 23.26
C VAL A 512 10.93 2.20 22.03
N GLU A 513 9.86 2.96 22.15
CA GLU A 513 9.31 3.82 21.08
C GLU A 513 9.52 5.30 21.40
N MET A 514 10.13 6.05 20.50
CA MET A 514 10.41 7.47 20.68
C MET A 514 9.70 8.31 19.63
N VAL A 515 8.81 9.19 20.08
CA VAL A 515 8.24 10.28 19.28
C VAL A 515 9.06 11.53 19.59
N SER A 516 10.21 11.64 18.92
CA SER A 516 11.16 12.71 19.19
C SER A 516 12.03 13.00 17.98
N CYS A 517 12.18 14.28 17.65
CA CYS A 517 12.96 14.76 16.51
C CYS A 517 14.34 14.11 16.46
N SER A 518 14.65 13.46 15.34
CA SER A 518 15.98 12.93 15.03
C SER A 518 16.59 11.96 16.06
N SER A 519 15.84 11.50 17.06
CA SER A 519 16.32 10.63 18.15
C SER A 519 16.94 9.31 17.65
N HIS A 520 16.55 8.88 16.45
CA HIS A 520 17.04 7.68 15.78
C HIS A 520 17.92 7.99 14.56
N ASN A 521 18.46 9.21 14.45
CA ASN A 521 19.47 9.52 13.43
C ASN A 521 20.79 8.82 13.78
N PHE A 522 20.94 7.59 13.30
CA PHE A 522 22.10 6.73 13.53
C PHE A 522 23.33 7.10 12.69
N PHE A 523 23.34 8.25 12.02
CA PHE A 523 24.59 8.86 11.52
C PHE A 523 25.37 9.57 12.61
N HIS A 524 24.74 9.85 13.76
CA HIS A 524 25.43 10.42 14.91
C HIS A 524 25.85 9.32 15.88
N GLU A 525 27.08 9.44 16.38
CA GLU A 525 27.54 8.61 17.49
C GLU A 525 26.67 8.84 18.71
N GLN A 526 26.40 7.75 19.42
CA GLN A 526 25.55 7.70 20.60
C GLN A 526 24.17 8.31 20.35
N SER A 527 23.60 8.07 19.15
CA SER A 527 22.21 8.47 18.93
C SER A 527 21.31 7.84 20.01
N VAL A 528 20.29 8.57 20.48
CA VAL A 528 19.43 8.14 21.59
C VAL A 528 18.86 6.75 21.33
N GLY A 529 18.26 6.54 20.15
CA GLY A 529 17.67 5.25 19.76
C GLY A 529 18.68 4.11 19.76
N THR A 530 19.84 4.32 19.14
CA THR A 530 20.89 3.29 19.09
C THR A 530 21.46 3.00 20.48
N THR A 531 21.61 4.01 21.32
CA THR A 531 22.16 3.85 22.67
C THR A 531 21.20 3.08 23.56
N LEU A 532 19.90 3.38 23.48
CA LEU A 532 18.85 2.63 24.18
C LEU A 532 18.81 1.16 23.76
N LEU A 533 18.97 0.88 22.47
CA LEU A 533 19.06 -0.50 21.96
C LEU A 533 20.30 -1.21 22.52
N MET A 534 21.47 -0.61 22.39
CA MET A 534 22.74 -1.31 22.60
C MET A 534 23.15 -1.40 24.08
N ARG A 535 22.66 -0.52 24.96
CA ARG A 535 23.04 -0.44 26.39
C ARG A 535 22.07 -1.18 27.32
N GLY A 536 21.54 -2.32 26.89
CA GLY A 536 20.65 -3.13 27.71
C GLY A 536 20.07 -4.37 27.03
N GLU A 537 18.93 -4.82 27.55
CA GLU A 537 18.14 -5.96 27.08
C GLU A 537 17.09 -5.59 26.03
N ALA A 538 16.95 -4.31 25.67
CA ALA A 538 16.05 -3.89 24.60
C ALA A 538 16.36 -4.65 23.32
N LEU A 539 15.36 -5.30 22.74
CA LEU A 539 15.50 -6.04 21.49
C LEU A 539 15.19 -5.16 20.29
N LEU A 540 14.45 -4.07 20.50
CA LEU A 540 13.96 -3.21 19.45
C LEU A 540 13.81 -1.76 19.94
N THR A 541 14.19 -0.81 19.09
CA THR A 541 13.82 0.60 19.27
C THR A 541 13.32 1.20 17.97
N ARG A 542 12.43 2.18 18.05
CA ARG A 542 11.95 2.92 16.87
C ARG A 542 11.74 4.39 17.20
N GLY A 543 11.96 5.22 16.19
CA GLY A 543 11.61 6.63 16.19
C GLY A 543 12.15 7.39 14.98
N PRO A 544 11.95 8.72 14.94
CA PRO A 544 12.35 9.54 13.81
C PRO A 544 13.87 9.69 13.62
N THR A 545 14.33 9.66 12.37
CA THR A 545 15.67 9.98 11.89
C THR A 545 15.86 11.45 11.53
N ALA A 546 14.77 12.21 11.39
CA ALA A 546 14.78 13.62 11.07
C ALA A 546 13.85 14.41 12.00
N VAL A 547 13.85 15.73 11.85
CA VAL A 547 12.90 16.62 12.53
C VAL A 547 11.49 16.31 12.04
N VAL A 548 10.58 16.05 12.98
CA VAL A 548 9.17 15.77 12.71
C VAL A 548 8.31 16.81 13.41
N LEU A 549 7.42 17.47 12.65
CA LEU A 549 6.46 18.45 13.19
C LEU A 549 5.15 17.82 13.67
N VAL A 550 5.01 16.50 13.56
CA VAL A 550 3.72 15.80 13.63
C VAL A 550 3.76 14.69 14.69
N ALA A 551 4.03 15.04 15.95
CA ALA A 551 4.03 14.05 17.04
C ALA A 551 2.62 13.50 17.33
N SER A 552 1.58 14.34 17.19
CA SER A 552 0.24 14.04 17.70
C SER A 552 -0.57 13.00 16.92
N THR A 553 -0.57 13.02 15.58
CA THR A 553 -1.30 12.01 14.79
C THR A 553 -0.56 10.68 14.75
N TYR A 554 0.77 10.72 14.82
CA TYR A 554 1.65 9.55 14.86
C TYR A 554 1.37 8.69 16.10
N GLU A 555 1.24 9.32 17.28
CA GLU A 555 0.95 8.61 18.54
C GLU A 555 -0.39 7.88 18.49
N GLU A 556 -1.46 8.56 18.10
CA GLU A 556 -2.77 7.94 18.00
C GLU A 556 -2.80 6.80 16.98
N ASP A 557 -2.15 6.97 15.83
CA ASP A 557 -2.16 5.96 14.76
C ASP A 557 -1.39 4.70 15.14
N ILE A 558 -0.27 4.84 15.86
CA ILE A 558 0.52 3.70 16.36
C ILE A 558 -0.27 2.98 17.45
N ILE A 559 -0.81 3.72 18.42
CA ILE A 559 -1.68 3.24 19.49
C ILE A 559 -2.86 2.48 18.92
N LYS A 560 -3.58 3.10 17.98
CA LYS A 560 -4.78 2.56 17.39
C LYS A 560 -4.43 1.36 16.51
N ASN A 561 -3.38 1.35 15.71
CA ASN A 561 -3.25 0.34 14.66
C ASN A 561 -2.19 -0.73 14.90
N GLU A 562 -1.07 -0.36 15.52
CA GLU A 562 0.12 -1.21 15.55
C GLU A 562 0.19 -2.01 16.84
N TYR A 563 -0.11 -1.39 17.99
CA TYR A 563 -0.10 -2.09 19.27
C TYR A 563 -1.21 -3.14 19.39
N ALA A 564 -2.34 -2.96 18.71
CA ALA A 564 -3.36 -4.00 18.61
C ALA A 564 -2.82 -5.26 17.91
N MET A 565 -2.00 -5.11 16.86
CA MET A 565 -1.40 -6.26 16.16
C MET A 565 -0.35 -6.99 16.99
N LEU A 566 0.44 -6.24 17.77
CA LEU A 566 1.41 -6.82 18.68
C LEU A 566 0.75 -7.71 19.75
N GLN A 567 -0.50 -7.37 20.11
CA GLN A 567 -1.29 -8.12 21.07
C GLN A 567 -1.93 -9.40 20.50
N THR A 568 -1.93 -9.59 19.18
CA THR A 568 -2.44 -10.82 18.54
C THR A 568 -1.34 -11.84 18.27
N GLY A 569 -0.14 -11.63 18.82
CA GLY A 569 1.02 -12.49 18.57
C GLY A 569 1.66 -12.27 17.20
N SER A 570 1.39 -11.11 16.57
CA SER A 570 2.17 -10.67 15.40
C SER A 570 3.54 -10.16 15.83
N THR A 571 4.49 -10.31 14.92
CA THR A 571 5.78 -9.65 15.01
C THR A 571 5.64 -8.14 14.79
N PHE A 572 6.62 -7.37 15.24
CA PHE A 572 6.63 -5.92 14.99
C PHE A 572 6.73 -5.58 13.51
N ALA A 573 7.49 -6.34 12.74
CA ALA A 573 7.59 -6.22 11.29
C ALA A 573 6.22 -6.40 10.61
N GLU A 574 5.48 -7.45 10.98
CA GLU A 574 4.12 -7.66 10.46
C GLU A 574 3.19 -6.51 10.85
N ALA A 575 3.35 -5.97 12.08
CA ALA A 575 2.57 -4.82 12.55
C ALA A 575 2.83 -3.55 11.73
N LEU A 576 4.06 -3.33 11.27
CA LEU A 576 4.48 -2.10 10.58
C LEU A 576 4.47 -2.18 9.05
N TYR A 577 4.24 -3.37 8.49
CA TYR A 577 4.29 -3.58 7.05
C TYR A 577 3.38 -2.59 6.31
N GLY A 578 3.93 -1.91 5.29
CA GLY A 578 3.21 -0.92 4.48
C GLY A 578 2.84 0.41 5.17
N ARG A 579 3.26 0.68 6.42
CA ARG A 579 3.03 1.99 7.10
C ARG A 579 4.24 2.90 7.19
N MET A 580 5.45 2.36 7.03
CA MET A 580 6.66 3.17 7.09
C MET A 580 6.88 4.02 5.83
N GLU A 581 5.88 4.10 4.95
CA GLU A 581 5.93 4.98 3.80
C GLU A 581 5.82 6.42 4.26
N GLY A 582 6.89 7.18 4.13
CA GLY A 582 6.79 8.64 4.18
C GLY A 582 7.17 9.23 5.53
N THR A 583 7.39 8.38 6.52
CA THR A 583 7.90 8.82 7.80
C THR A 583 9.42 8.67 7.79
N PRO A 584 10.17 9.71 8.16
CA PRO A 584 11.61 9.59 8.39
C PRO A 584 11.81 8.83 9.71
N ASP A 585 11.36 7.57 9.78
CA ASP A 585 11.51 6.71 10.95
C ASP A 585 12.63 5.69 10.72
N SER A 586 13.27 5.26 11.80
CA SER A 586 14.17 4.11 11.80
C SER A 586 13.68 3.08 12.79
N ILE A 587 13.73 1.82 12.38
CA ILE A 587 13.65 0.67 13.26
C ILE A 587 15.08 0.19 13.50
N GLN A 588 15.43 -0.09 14.75
CA GLN A 588 16.75 -0.59 15.11
C GLN A 588 16.62 -1.84 15.99
N GLY A 589 17.41 -2.86 15.70
CA GLY A 589 17.35 -4.17 16.38
C GLY A 589 16.48 -5.18 15.66
N ASP A 590 15.70 -5.95 16.41
CA ASP A 590 14.92 -7.09 15.91
C ASP A 590 13.43 -6.75 15.73
N PRO A 591 12.96 -6.47 14.51
CA PRO A 591 11.54 -6.23 14.29
C PRO A 591 10.72 -7.53 14.29
N TYR A 592 11.33 -8.71 14.41
CA TYR A 592 10.62 -9.99 14.37
C TYR A 592 10.30 -10.55 15.76
N ILE A 593 10.48 -9.74 16.80
CA ILE A 593 9.98 -10.05 18.15
C ILE A 593 8.45 -9.89 18.20
N THR A 594 7.80 -10.66 19.07
CA THR A 594 6.37 -10.60 19.34
C THR A 594 6.13 -10.02 20.75
N MET A 595 5.03 -9.32 20.99
CA MET A 595 4.68 -8.90 22.37
C MET A 595 3.86 -9.95 23.11
N ARG A 596 3.42 -11.01 22.43
CA ARG A 596 2.71 -12.12 23.07
C ARG A 596 3.14 -13.44 22.49
N GLN A 597 2.94 -14.47 23.28
CA GLN A 597 2.93 -15.83 22.75
C GLN A 597 1.80 -15.92 21.74
N ALA A 598 2.09 -16.49 20.58
CA ALA A 598 1.04 -16.83 19.65
C ALA A 598 0.07 -17.84 20.30
N PRO A 599 -1.24 -17.76 20.00
CA PRO A 599 -2.22 -18.69 20.56
C PRO A 599 -1.83 -20.13 20.24
N VAL A 600 -1.68 -20.97 21.27
CA VAL A 600 -1.49 -22.41 21.13
C VAL A 600 -2.87 -23.07 21.17
N GLY A 601 -3.39 -23.54 20.03
CA GLY A 601 -4.71 -24.16 19.95
C GLY A 601 -5.44 -23.93 18.61
N ALA A 602 -6.76 -24.14 18.63
CA ALA A 602 -7.66 -23.83 17.52
C ALA A 602 -7.46 -22.39 17.07
N GLN A 603 -7.29 -22.18 15.76
CA GLN A 603 -7.00 -20.87 15.20
C GLN A 603 -8.29 -20.22 14.69
N PRO A 604 -8.48 -18.91 14.92
CA PRO A 604 -9.52 -18.17 14.24
C PRO A 604 -9.21 -18.10 12.74
N ARG A 605 -10.24 -17.90 11.92
CA ARG A 605 -10.08 -17.84 10.47
C ARG A 605 -10.96 -16.76 9.87
N LEU A 606 -10.34 -15.66 9.46
CA LEU A 606 -11.02 -14.53 8.88
C LEU A 606 -11.30 -14.77 7.39
N LEU A 607 -12.57 -14.72 7.00
CA LEU A 607 -12.93 -14.56 5.60
C LEU A 607 -13.44 -13.14 5.35
N ILE A 608 -12.96 -12.50 4.29
CA ILE A 608 -13.51 -11.23 3.78
C ILE A 608 -14.24 -11.51 2.47
N ASP A 609 -15.52 -11.17 2.40
CA ASP A 609 -16.44 -11.53 1.32
C ASP A 609 -16.38 -13.03 0.97
N GLY A 610 -16.31 -13.87 2.00
CA GLY A 610 -16.27 -15.34 1.87
C GLY A 610 -14.90 -15.92 1.48
N LYS A 611 -13.85 -15.09 1.40
CA LYS A 611 -12.51 -15.51 0.97
C LYS A 611 -11.49 -15.36 2.09
N HIS A 612 -10.64 -16.38 2.27
CA HIS A 612 -9.51 -16.29 3.22
C HIS A 612 -8.35 -15.61 2.52
N TYR A 613 -7.64 -14.73 3.24
CA TYR A 613 -6.47 -14.04 2.72
C TYR A 613 -5.30 -14.37 3.62
N ASN A 614 -4.31 -15.07 3.08
CA ASN A 614 -3.31 -15.78 3.86
C ASN A 614 -1.89 -15.18 3.77
N GLY A 615 -1.77 -13.99 3.17
CA GLY A 615 -0.52 -13.27 3.05
C GLY A 615 -0.50 -12.03 3.95
N GLY A 616 0.53 -11.88 4.77
CA GLY A 616 0.96 -10.57 5.31
C GLY A 616 0.92 -9.45 4.25
N ALA A 617 0.33 -8.32 4.65
CA ALA A 617 0.08 -7.14 3.85
C ALA A 617 -0.36 -7.45 2.42
N LEU A 618 -1.53 -8.06 2.28
CA LEU A 618 -2.19 -8.20 1.00
C LEU A 618 -3.00 -6.94 0.71
N THR A 619 -2.69 -6.23 -0.39
CA THR A 619 -3.56 -5.20 -0.94
C THR A 619 -4.63 -5.85 -1.81
N VAL A 620 -5.86 -5.90 -1.32
CA VAL A 620 -7.03 -6.40 -2.03
C VAL A 620 -7.75 -5.21 -2.64
N PRO A 621 -7.74 -5.05 -3.98
CA PRO A 621 -8.50 -3.99 -4.61
C PRO A 621 -10.01 -4.24 -4.50
N VAL A 622 -10.74 -3.23 -4.05
CA VAL A 622 -12.19 -3.16 -3.88
C VAL A 622 -12.70 -2.03 -4.76
N VAL A 623 -13.41 -2.37 -5.85
CA VAL A 623 -14.01 -1.34 -6.70
C VAL A 623 -15.37 -0.93 -6.15
N MET A 624 -15.51 0.36 -5.87
CA MET A 624 -16.78 1.00 -5.57
C MET A 624 -17.48 1.35 -6.90
N PRO A 625 -18.82 1.26 -6.97
CA PRO A 625 -19.57 1.79 -8.10
C PRO A 625 -19.31 3.28 -8.30
N ASP A 626 -19.53 3.78 -9.52
CA ASP A 626 -19.40 5.21 -9.81
C ASP A 626 -20.56 5.99 -9.17
N ALA A 627 -20.25 7.06 -8.46
CA ALA A 627 -21.21 8.03 -7.97
C ALA A 627 -21.46 9.10 -9.05
N VAL A 628 -22.73 9.38 -9.39
CA VAL A 628 -23.10 10.27 -10.50
C VAL A 628 -24.12 11.30 -10.02
N GLY A 629 -23.88 12.60 -10.27
CA GLY A 629 -24.90 13.65 -10.17
C GLY A 629 -25.63 13.75 -8.83
N GLY A 630 -24.90 13.70 -7.71
CA GLY A 630 -25.46 13.79 -6.35
C GLY A 630 -25.93 12.44 -5.76
N ALA A 631 -25.89 11.35 -6.52
CA ALA A 631 -26.13 10.00 -6.00
C ALA A 631 -24.91 9.47 -5.22
N SER A 632 -25.14 8.55 -4.27
CA SER A 632 -24.08 7.85 -3.55
C SER A 632 -23.85 6.44 -4.08
N ALA A 633 -22.60 6.02 -4.20
CA ALA A 633 -22.24 4.62 -4.46
C ALA A 633 -22.08 3.86 -3.14
N ARG A 634 -22.52 2.58 -3.10
CA ARG A 634 -22.40 1.73 -1.91
C ARG A 634 -21.66 0.43 -2.20
N ARG A 635 -20.82 -0.01 -1.26
CA ARG A 635 -20.17 -1.34 -1.25
C ARG A 635 -20.33 -1.96 0.14
N VAL A 636 -20.76 -3.22 0.19
CA VAL A 636 -20.79 -4.00 1.43
C VAL A 636 -19.60 -4.95 1.45
N ILE A 637 -18.88 -4.98 2.56
CA ILE A 637 -17.77 -5.90 2.82
C ILE A 637 -18.16 -6.77 4.02
N THR A 638 -18.15 -8.10 3.86
CA THR A 638 -18.53 -9.05 4.90
C THR A 638 -17.29 -9.70 5.51
N PHE A 639 -17.14 -9.61 6.82
CA PHE A 639 -16.11 -10.31 7.58
C PHE A 639 -16.75 -11.49 8.29
N SER A 640 -16.17 -12.68 8.22
CA SER A 640 -16.71 -13.86 8.90
C SER A 640 -15.63 -14.72 9.52
N ASN A 641 -15.96 -15.38 10.62
CA ASN A 641 -15.09 -16.33 11.29
C ASN A 641 -15.48 -17.77 10.90
N ARG A 642 -14.59 -18.50 10.24
CA ARG A 642 -14.75 -19.93 9.93
C ARG A 642 -13.82 -20.83 10.74
N GLY A 643 -13.13 -20.28 11.72
CA GLY A 643 -12.29 -21.02 12.65
C GLY A 643 -13.10 -21.52 13.85
N ASP A 644 -12.42 -22.27 14.70
CA ASP A 644 -13.02 -22.89 15.90
C ASP A 644 -12.74 -22.08 17.19
N ALA A 645 -12.14 -20.89 17.05
CA ALA A 645 -11.86 -19.96 18.15
C ALA A 645 -12.48 -18.59 17.87
N ASP A 646 -12.66 -17.77 18.90
CA ASP A 646 -13.03 -16.36 18.74
C ASP A 646 -12.02 -15.66 17.84
N LEU A 647 -12.51 -14.90 16.85
CA LEU A 647 -11.71 -14.09 15.95
C LEU A 647 -11.83 -12.63 16.37
N HIS A 648 -10.71 -12.01 16.70
CA HIS A 648 -10.61 -10.59 16.98
C HIS A 648 -10.16 -9.88 15.70
N VAL A 649 -11.05 -9.07 15.13
CA VAL A 649 -10.78 -8.24 13.95
C VAL A 649 -10.79 -6.77 14.39
N ARG A 650 -9.91 -5.97 13.80
CA ARG A 650 -9.95 -4.53 13.93
C ARG A 650 -9.88 -3.88 12.55
N ILE A 651 -10.78 -2.94 12.32
CA ILE A 651 -11.02 -2.37 10.99
C ILE A 651 -10.81 -0.87 11.08
N GLY A 652 -9.69 -0.39 10.56
CA GLY A 652 -9.35 1.04 10.48
C GLY A 652 -9.41 1.54 9.04
N SER A 653 -9.95 2.72 8.83
CA SER A 653 -10.05 3.33 7.49
C SER A 653 -9.10 4.51 7.35
N MET A 654 -8.40 4.62 6.23
CA MET A 654 -7.77 5.86 5.79
C MET A 654 -8.32 6.21 4.41
N PHE A 655 -8.86 7.41 4.25
CA PHE A 655 -9.25 7.94 2.95
C PHE A 655 -8.25 9.02 2.55
N ALA A 656 -7.59 8.83 1.41
CA ALA A 656 -6.73 9.85 0.81
C ALA A 656 -7.39 10.34 -0.48
N LEU A 657 -7.75 11.61 -0.51
CA LEU A 657 -8.26 12.25 -1.72
C LEU A 657 -7.08 12.54 -2.65
N THR A 658 -7.05 11.92 -3.81
CA THR A 658 -6.23 12.39 -4.93
C THR A 658 -7.15 12.98 -5.98
N GLY A 659 -7.61 14.21 -5.74
CA GLY A 659 -8.31 15.00 -6.76
C GLY A 659 -7.30 15.69 -7.66
N VAL A 660 -7.37 15.44 -8.96
CA VAL A 660 -6.77 16.33 -9.97
C VAL A 660 -7.84 17.35 -10.34
N ASP A 661 -7.67 18.58 -9.85
CA ASP A 661 -8.08 19.86 -10.42
C ASP A 661 -8.37 20.85 -9.29
N ASP A 662 -7.37 21.64 -8.88
CA ASP A 662 -7.63 22.95 -8.33
C ASP A 662 -7.30 24.00 -9.39
N LEU A 663 -8.35 24.51 -10.04
CA LEU A 663 -8.27 25.64 -10.97
C LEU A 663 -8.20 27.01 -10.26
N SER A 664 -8.00 27.07 -8.94
CA SER A 664 -8.05 28.34 -8.19
C SER A 664 -6.70 29.01 -7.89
N GLY A 665 -5.56 28.39 -8.24
CA GLY A 665 -4.25 29.05 -8.09
C GLY A 665 -3.84 29.37 -6.65
N GLN A 666 -4.46 28.74 -5.65
CA GLN A 666 -3.95 28.65 -4.30
C GLN A 666 -3.16 27.33 -4.21
N GLY A 667 -1.98 27.34 -3.58
CA GLY A 667 -1.01 26.23 -3.65
C GLY A 667 -1.53 24.87 -3.12
N PRO A 668 -0.68 23.81 -3.14
CA PRO A 668 -1.07 22.49 -2.68
C PRO A 668 -1.27 22.52 -1.15
N ALA A 669 -2.49 22.84 -0.72
CA ALA A 669 -2.92 22.49 0.61
C ALA A 669 -3.00 20.96 0.64
N TRP A 670 -2.08 20.34 1.36
CA TRP A 670 -2.26 18.99 1.87
C TRP A 670 -3.48 19.03 2.81
N GLU A 671 -4.70 19.00 2.25
CA GLU A 671 -5.92 18.89 3.04
C GLU A 671 -6.04 17.46 3.57
N TYR A 672 -5.26 17.16 4.60
CA TYR A 672 -5.63 16.12 5.55
C TYR A 672 -6.98 16.52 6.17
N GLY A 673 -8.01 15.72 5.94
CA GLY A 673 -9.08 15.49 6.91
C GLY A 673 -10.18 16.54 7.10
N PHE A 674 -10.20 17.71 6.44
CA PHE A 674 -11.22 18.74 6.79
C PHE A 674 -12.34 19.02 5.78
N ASN A 675 -12.18 18.76 4.47
CA ASN A 675 -13.18 19.21 3.48
C ASN A 675 -13.84 18.13 2.59
N ALA A 676 -13.44 16.86 2.66
CA ALA A 676 -14.27 15.77 2.15
C ALA A 676 -15.08 15.14 3.28
N GLN A 677 -16.16 15.81 3.67
CA GLN A 677 -17.20 15.19 4.48
C GLN A 677 -17.88 14.10 3.64
N TYR A 678 -17.40 12.86 3.76
CA TYR A 678 -18.17 11.68 3.37
C TYR A 678 -19.04 11.25 4.54
N GLU A 679 -20.30 10.94 4.26
CA GLU A 679 -21.14 10.17 5.17
C GLU A 679 -20.78 8.70 5.02
N SER A 680 -19.91 8.17 5.87
CA SER A 680 -19.79 6.72 6.03
C SER A 680 -20.93 6.22 6.92
N GLU A 681 -21.96 5.62 6.35
CA GLU A 681 -22.95 4.85 7.12
C GLU A 681 -22.35 3.51 7.53
N LEU A 682 -21.58 3.53 8.62
CA LEU A 682 -20.98 2.33 9.19
C LEU A 682 -21.98 1.70 10.16
N THR A 683 -22.86 0.89 9.58
CA THR A 683 -23.75 0.00 10.31
C THR A 683 -23.16 -1.39 10.30
N GLN A 684 -22.95 -1.97 11.48
CA GLN A 684 -22.63 -3.38 11.61
C GLN A 684 -23.93 -4.15 11.64
N VAL A 685 -24.08 -5.10 10.73
CA VAL A 685 -25.17 -6.07 10.80
C VAL A 685 -24.53 -7.43 11.04
N PHE A 686 -24.70 -7.96 12.25
CA PHE A 686 -24.24 -9.29 12.59
C PHE A 686 -25.20 -10.35 12.04
N SER A 687 -24.68 -11.55 11.77
CA SER A 687 -25.49 -12.70 11.32
C SER A 687 -26.59 -13.11 12.31
N ASP A 688 -26.49 -12.69 13.57
CA ASP A 688 -27.50 -12.90 14.61
C ASP A 688 -28.57 -11.79 14.67
N GLY A 689 -28.55 -10.83 13.73
CA GLY A 689 -29.51 -9.74 13.64
C GLY A 689 -29.20 -8.52 14.51
N ARG A 690 -28.12 -8.53 15.30
CA ARG A 690 -27.70 -7.33 16.04
C ARG A 690 -27.21 -6.25 15.07
N VAL A 691 -27.67 -5.02 15.31
CA VAL A 691 -27.21 -3.83 14.59
C VAL A 691 -26.48 -2.91 15.55
N LEU A 692 -25.22 -2.60 15.26
CA LEU A 692 -24.45 -1.58 15.99
C LEU A 692 -24.14 -0.43 15.03
N ALA A 693 -24.69 0.74 15.33
CA ALA A 693 -24.35 1.98 14.64
C ALA A 693 -23.04 2.53 15.23
N TRP A 694 -22.15 3.02 14.38
CA TRP A 694 -20.97 3.74 14.84
C TRP A 694 -21.39 4.99 15.64
N PRO A 695 -20.84 5.23 16.83
CA PRO A 695 -21.09 6.47 17.55
C PRO A 695 -20.58 7.65 16.70
N GLU A 696 -21.44 8.63 16.41
CA GLU A 696 -21.05 9.85 15.66
C GLU A 696 -19.83 10.57 16.28
N ALA A 697 -19.61 10.40 17.59
CA ALA A 697 -18.51 11.01 18.32
C ALA A 697 -17.14 10.30 18.18
N ILE A 698 -17.04 9.16 17.49
CA ILE A 698 -15.78 8.38 17.30
C ILE A 698 -15.38 8.31 15.81
N VAL A 699 -16.15 8.95 14.92
CA VAL A 699 -15.71 9.20 13.53
C VAL A 699 -14.72 10.37 13.56
N GLU A 700 -13.53 10.14 14.11
CA GLU A 700 -12.46 11.12 14.09
C GLU A 700 -11.87 11.27 12.68
N PRO A 701 -11.34 12.45 12.32
CA PRO A 701 -10.86 12.78 10.95
C PRO A 701 -9.85 11.80 10.34
N ASN A 702 -9.19 10.98 11.17
CA ASN A 702 -8.17 10.02 10.77
C ASN A 702 -8.64 8.55 10.82
N GLY A 703 -9.95 8.31 10.89
CA GLY A 703 -10.53 6.98 10.78
C GLY A 703 -10.30 6.12 12.03
N GLY A 704 -11.26 6.14 12.93
CA GLY A 704 -11.29 5.23 14.08
C GLY A 704 -11.16 3.78 13.64
N ALA A 705 -10.31 3.02 14.33
CA ALA A 705 -10.22 1.58 14.11
C ALA A 705 -11.14 0.84 15.08
N MET A 706 -11.99 -0.03 14.54
CA MET A 706 -13.09 -0.63 15.27
C MET A 706 -12.78 -2.08 15.64
N PRO A 707 -12.73 -2.44 16.93
CA PRO A 707 -12.56 -3.83 17.35
C PRO A 707 -13.88 -4.62 17.23
N VAL A 708 -13.82 -5.81 16.65
CA VAL A 708 -14.94 -6.75 16.49
C VAL A 708 -14.48 -8.13 16.94
N THR A 709 -15.21 -8.76 17.84
CA THR A 709 -15.03 -10.18 18.16
C THR A 709 -16.12 -10.99 17.46
N LEU A 710 -15.71 -11.87 16.55
CA LEU A 710 -16.57 -12.80 15.83
C LEU A 710 -16.44 -14.19 16.45
N LYS A 711 -17.54 -14.73 16.98
CA LYS A 711 -17.60 -16.14 17.41
C LYS A 711 -17.45 -17.08 16.19
N PRO A 712 -17.06 -18.35 16.40
CA PRO A 712 -17.08 -19.36 15.34
C PRO A 712 -18.41 -19.35 14.56
N GLY A 713 -18.34 -19.24 13.23
CA GLY A 713 -19.48 -19.19 12.33
C GLY A 713 -20.18 -17.82 12.20
N GLN A 714 -19.78 -16.81 12.97
CA GLN A 714 -20.39 -15.48 12.95
C GLN A 714 -19.84 -14.62 11.80
N SER A 715 -20.68 -13.72 11.28
CA SER A 715 -20.25 -12.70 10.32
C SER A 715 -20.74 -11.30 10.69
N VAL A 716 -20.06 -10.28 10.16
CA VAL A 716 -20.43 -8.87 10.24
C VAL A 716 -20.30 -8.24 8.86
N ALA A 717 -21.32 -7.50 8.42
CA ALA A 717 -21.28 -6.72 7.19
C ALA A 717 -20.99 -5.24 7.51
N ILE A 718 -20.11 -4.63 6.72
CA ILE A 718 -19.79 -3.20 6.79
C ILE A 718 -20.16 -2.55 5.46
N THR A 719 -21.01 -1.52 5.52
CA THR A 719 -21.41 -0.74 4.35
C THR A 719 -20.55 0.51 4.21
N TYR A 720 -19.97 0.70 3.04
CA TYR A 720 -19.27 1.92 2.65
C TYR A 720 -20.13 2.71 1.67
N LYS A 721 -20.25 4.01 1.90
CA LYS A 721 -21.00 4.94 1.05
C LYS A 721 -20.05 6.05 0.57
N LEU A 722 -19.90 6.19 -0.74
CA LEU A 722 -19.22 7.31 -1.38
C LEU A 722 -20.28 8.31 -1.83
N SER A 723 -20.30 9.50 -1.24
CA SER A 723 -21.27 10.58 -1.54
C SER A 723 -20.61 11.76 -2.24
N VAL A 724 -21.38 12.47 -3.07
CA VAL A 724 -20.92 13.62 -3.86
C VAL A 724 -21.58 14.89 -3.35
N ARG A 725 -20.80 15.87 -2.88
CA ARG A 725 -21.35 17.21 -2.62
C ARG A 725 -21.65 17.88 -3.96
N THR A 726 -22.91 18.26 -4.16
CA THR A 726 -23.33 19.03 -5.32
C THR A 726 -23.17 20.53 -5.08
N GLY A 727 -22.79 21.28 -6.10
CA GLY A 727 -22.93 22.72 -6.14
C GLY A 727 -24.41 23.15 -6.22
N PRO A 728 -24.70 24.45 -6.13
CA PRO A 728 -26.05 24.99 -6.34
C PRO A 728 -26.65 24.65 -7.72
N ASP A 729 -25.81 24.28 -8.68
CA ASP A 729 -26.15 23.86 -10.04
C ASP A 729 -26.43 22.35 -10.17
N GLY A 730 -26.39 21.60 -9.07
CA GLY A 730 -26.62 20.15 -9.05
C GLY A 730 -25.44 19.32 -9.57
N LYS A 731 -24.30 19.94 -9.90
CA LYS A 731 -23.11 19.23 -10.38
C LYS A 731 -22.16 18.87 -9.24
N PRO A 732 -21.37 17.80 -9.34
CA PRO A 732 -20.31 17.50 -8.39
C PRO A 732 -19.36 18.69 -8.23
N LYS A 733 -19.07 19.09 -6.99
CA LYS A 733 -18.04 20.12 -6.74
C LYS A 733 -16.63 19.68 -7.17
N LEU A 734 -16.37 18.36 -7.12
CA LEU A 734 -15.09 17.74 -7.47
C LEU A 734 -15.38 16.40 -8.17
N PRO A 735 -15.35 16.31 -9.51
CA PRO A 735 -15.31 15.02 -10.22
C PRO A 735 -13.89 14.44 -10.18
N GLY A 736 -13.74 13.12 -10.10
CA GLY A 736 -12.40 12.52 -10.00
C GLY A 736 -12.37 11.04 -9.64
N LEU A 737 -11.15 10.48 -9.58
CA LEU A 737 -10.88 9.16 -9.02
C LEU A 737 -10.63 9.30 -7.52
N TYR A 738 -11.30 8.47 -6.74
CA TYR A 738 -11.19 8.44 -5.29
C TYR A 738 -10.59 7.11 -4.87
N THR A 739 -9.54 7.20 -4.07
CA THR A 739 -8.87 6.04 -3.49
C THR A 739 -9.02 6.07 -1.98
N GLY A 740 -9.33 4.93 -1.40
CA GLY A 740 -9.34 4.73 0.04
C GLY A 740 -8.58 3.46 0.37
N GLN A 741 -8.23 3.29 1.64
CA GLN A 741 -7.62 2.08 2.12
C GLN A 741 -8.27 1.70 3.44
N LEU A 742 -8.74 0.46 3.53
CA LEU A 742 -9.07 -0.15 4.80
C LEU A 742 -7.86 -0.95 5.27
N THR A 743 -7.44 -0.75 6.51
CA THR A 743 -6.57 -1.71 7.18
C THR A 743 -7.43 -2.60 8.06
N VAL A 744 -7.40 -3.89 7.76
CA VAL A 744 -8.03 -4.93 8.57
C VAL A 744 -6.89 -5.63 9.30
N THR A 745 -6.87 -5.56 10.62
CA THR A 745 -5.97 -6.33 11.45
C THR A 745 -6.76 -7.45 12.11
N SER A 746 -6.17 -8.63 12.24
CA SER A 746 -6.84 -9.73 12.93
C SER A 746 -5.85 -10.60 13.67
N ASP A 747 -6.36 -11.45 14.57
CA ASP A 747 -5.60 -12.52 15.19
C ASP A 747 -5.62 -13.83 14.39
N ASP A 748 -6.21 -13.85 13.19
CA ASP A 748 -6.02 -14.96 12.23
C ASP A 748 -4.58 -14.94 11.67
N PRO A 749 -3.82 -16.04 11.86
CA PRO A 749 -2.48 -16.22 11.32
C PRO A 749 -2.26 -15.86 9.85
N GLY A 750 -3.21 -16.22 8.98
CA GLY A 750 -3.13 -15.94 7.55
C GLY A 750 -3.45 -14.48 7.24
N SER A 751 -4.30 -13.86 8.06
CA SER A 751 -4.94 -12.58 7.81
C SER A 751 -4.51 -11.48 8.80
N ALA A 752 -3.34 -11.62 9.42
CA ALA A 752 -2.92 -10.76 10.54
C ALA A 752 -3.03 -9.27 10.23
N ARG A 753 -2.76 -8.92 8.97
CA ARG A 753 -3.05 -7.62 8.39
C ARG A 753 -3.34 -7.69 6.89
N ILE A 754 -4.46 -7.12 6.51
CA ILE A 754 -4.94 -7.02 5.12
C ILE A 754 -5.23 -5.55 4.84
N HIS A 755 -4.83 -5.08 3.67
CA HIS A 755 -5.17 -3.76 3.17
C HIS A 755 -6.24 -3.91 2.09
N LEU A 756 -7.43 -3.34 2.27
CA LEU A 756 -8.44 -3.28 1.21
C LEU A 756 -8.34 -1.93 0.53
N GLU A 757 -7.79 -1.88 -0.68
CA GLU A 757 -7.70 -0.65 -1.46
C GLU A 757 -9.03 -0.39 -2.15
N MET A 758 -9.75 0.64 -1.73
CA MET A 758 -11.02 1.02 -2.31
C MET A 758 -10.80 2.02 -3.44
N GLN A 759 -11.38 1.79 -4.62
CA GLN A 759 -11.34 2.75 -5.72
C GLN A 759 -12.75 3.03 -6.22
N GLY A 760 -13.16 4.29 -6.26
CA GLY A 760 -14.46 4.72 -6.78
C GLY A 760 -14.33 6.00 -7.60
N ARG A 761 -15.21 6.21 -8.57
CA ARG A 761 -15.23 7.45 -9.38
C ARG A 761 -16.43 8.31 -9.01
N VAL A 762 -16.22 9.62 -8.93
CA VAL A 762 -17.31 10.59 -8.93
C VAL A 762 -17.36 11.23 -10.31
N ARG A 763 -18.53 11.16 -10.96
CA ARG A 763 -18.78 11.74 -12.28
C ARG A 763 -19.77 12.89 -12.21
#